data_AF-A0A7Y5HHW3-F1
#
_entry.id   AF-A0A7Y5HHW3-F1
#
_cell.length_a   1.000
_cell.length_b   1.000
_cell.length_c   1.000
_cell.angle_alpha   90.00
_cell.angle_beta   90.00
_cell.angle_gamma   90.00
#
_symmetry.space_group_name_H-M   'P 1'
#
loop_
_entity.id
_entity.type
_entity.pdbx_description
1 polymer ?
#
loop_
_entity_poly.entity_id
_entity_poly.type
_entity_poly.pdbx_seq_one_letter_code
_entity_poly.pdbx_strand_id
1 'polypeptide(L)'
;TGFVLRGARWPLPGVHRLGISSPAGGASSFSAKARWKVERLPRRTLDAAQVIADPVPTALVPGEGAVGETLDFVLAVDFAREGAEVEFRLGASSVKVPASAVDLAPGEASFTLGLGAFLPGTWDVLLRNPDGGEGLLEDAFRAVALPPELLSAEPSSGFDHEVVRLRVLGSRLPAGSTVELRRPGESIAGALVSSSAAEILADLDLRGRTVGTWDVAVVPPGAAALLLPGAFEILHGLTVLSIDPPHDLDGAPVEAAVGGTGFTPGATVRLVHHGEKGDEVIEGASVAVEGGGLLTASFDTAGAPVGSWDVVVTLPGGAAATLPDGFETRGPLADPVNTFSASATADAPPAVAWSGTRDRCLVAWVEEDPKGIILAWYLYAVLLDGEGNVLAGPVRVSDDGGPAAKRCPAAAWDDARGEFLVVWSERRTVTPTQNSQTHPNGKGPVSLFQVMAQRLSDADLTKAGTNVQVSDHTGWTGGGKDTWYLGDFDNLRPSVAHDRKTGLHEIAWMAEFDSSGLYSTDDWNVFQRTFDPGKGALGTLREVAVTPAHEGDPSLAWDPDGERVLRVHNAAPPPKYAGLDLFLGTGSTSFAWLSGNGDYLADPALAVDPASRRALLTWTRVAGDGTRSVEAGLAPLDDLSSVLGKPAALASGGVDLLARPSWNDDLGEVHACWTRVDGKGMAYQMLVRLDASGDEGPAALGGESEISGGSGDEGWGVTAFAPASGETVVVWLSKLTSTGAKSWPGDVFPSGTVRGVDFWFRRVR
;
A
#
# COMPACT_ATOMS: atom_id res chain seq x y z
N THR A 1 68.99 -124.53 59.13
CA THR A 1 68.31 -123.70 60.15
C THR A 1 68.40 -122.25 59.72
N GLY A 2 67.26 -121.64 59.36
CA GLY A 2 67.20 -120.28 58.82
C GLY A 2 67.37 -119.23 59.92
N PHE A 3 68.20 -118.21 59.66
CA PHE A 3 68.27 -117.03 60.49
C PHE A 3 67.14 -116.08 60.13
N VAL A 4 66.41 -115.58 61.13
CA VAL A 4 65.44 -114.49 60.95
C VAL A 4 65.95 -113.31 61.77
N LEU A 5 66.42 -112.27 61.10
CA LEU A 5 66.70 -110.97 61.70
C LEU A 5 65.37 -110.23 61.88
N ARG A 6 64.82 -110.22 63.09
CA ARG A 6 63.64 -109.40 63.41
C ARG A 6 64.09 -108.03 63.94
N GLY A 7 63.53 -106.95 63.41
CA GLY A 7 63.72 -105.59 63.96
C GLY A 7 64.86 -104.76 63.36
N ALA A 8 65.58 -105.25 62.35
CA ALA A 8 66.56 -104.43 61.63
C ALA A 8 65.84 -103.43 60.71
N ARG A 9 65.77 -102.15 61.11
CA ARG A 9 65.35 -101.07 60.22
C ARG A 9 66.54 -100.59 59.41
N TRP A 10 66.34 -100.42 58.09
CA TRP A 10 67.35 -99.81 57.25
C TRP A 10 67.25 -98.31 57.44
N PRO A 11 68.30 -97.64 57.94
CA PRO A 11 68.16 -96.27 58.41
C PRO A 11 68.01 -95.24 57.29
N LEU A 12 68.32 -95.56 56.02
CA LEU A 12 68.20 -94.64 54.88
C LEU A 12 67.85 -95.37 53.56
N PRO A 13 67.19 -94.70 52.59
CA PRO A 13 66.93 -95.25 51.26
C PRO A 13 68.24 -95.47 50.47
N GLY A 14 68.43 -96.64 49.86
CA GLY A 14 69.61 -96.94 49.03
C GLY A 14 69.70 -98.41 48.61
N VAL A 15 70.78 -98.77 47.91
CA VAL A 15 71.10 -100.17 47.55
C VAL A 15 71.95 -100.81 48.63
N HIS A 16 71.55 -101.97 49.14
CA HIS A 16 72.31 -102.70 50.16
C HIS A 16 72.67 -104.10 49.65
N ARG A 17 73.84 -104.61 50.04
CA ARG A 17 74.34 -105.95 49.68
C ARG A 17 74.29 -106.89 50.88
N LEU A 18 73.76 -108.09 50.67
CA LEU A 18 73.80 -109.17 51.65
C LEU A 18 75.03 -110.04 51.38
N GLY A 19 76.06 -109.93 52.22
CA GLY A 19 77.22 -110.82 52.17
C GLY A 19 76.94 -112.11 52.95
N ILE A 20 77.13 -113.27 52.32
CA ILE A 20 77.06 -114.57 52.99
C ILE A 20 78.42 -115.26 52.79
N SER A 21 79.20 -115.43 53.85
CA SER A 21 80.48 -116.15 53.81
C SER A 21 80.35 -117.52 54.46
N SER A 22 80.78 -118.58 53.76
CA SER A 22 80.93 -119.93 54.30
C SER A 22 82.42 -120.26 54.45
N PRO A 23 82.88 -120.51 55.68
CA PRO A 23 83.89 -121.53 55.89
C PRO A 23 83.69 -122.21 57.25
N ALA A 24 83.00 -123.34 57.27
CA ALA A 24 83.66 -124.49 57.86
C ALA A 24 84.32 -125.22 56.68
N GLY A 25 85.54 -125.74 56.82
CA GLY A 25 86.17 -126.54 55.77
C GLY A 25 85.19 -127.59 55.24
N GLY A 26 84.87 -127.50 53.95
CA GLY A 26 83.91 -128.38 53.27
C GLY A 26 82.94 -127.61 52.37
N ALA A 27 83.39 -127.28 51.16
CA ALA A 27 82.62 -126.55 50.16
C ALA A 27 81.38 -127.35 49.71
N SER A 28 80.19 -126.84 50.02
CA SER A 28 78.92 -127.26 49.44
C SER A 28 78.16 -126.02 48.95
N SER A 29 77.62 -126.08 47.73
CA SER A 29 76.75 -125.04 47.17
C SER A 29 75.45 -124.95 47.98
N PHE A 30 75.02 -123.74 48.34
CA PHE A 30 73.72 -123.51 49.01
C PHE A 30 72.89 -122.47 48.26
N SER A 31 71.56 -122.55 48.42
CA SER A 31 70.59 -121.58 47.89
C SER A 31 69.91 -120.84 49.04
N ALA A 32 69.80 -119.51 48.96
CA ALA A 32 69.14 -118.67 49.94
C ALA A 32 67.96 -117.91 49.31
N LYS A 33 66.79 -117.92 49.98
CA LYS A 33 65.63 -117.10 49.61
C LYS A 33 65.46 -115.96 50.62
N ALA A 34 65.55 -114.72 50.15
CA ALA A 34 65.17 -113.54 50.93
C ALA A 34 63.71 -113.16 50.66
N ARG A 35 62.97 -112.74 51.70
CA ARG A 35 61.65 -112.09 51.60
C ARG A 35 61.64 -110.87 52.50
N TRP A 36 61.10 -109.76 52.01
CA TRP A 36 60.83 -108.55 52.80
C TRP A 36 59.36 -108.17 52.68
N LYS A 37 58.87 -107.39 53.66
CA LYS A 37 57.51 -106.85 53.67
C LYS A 37 57.63 -105.33 53.74
N VAL A 38 57.18 -104.63 52.71
CA VAL A 38 57.08 -103.17 52.70
C VAL A 38 55.72 -102.81 53.30
N GLU A 39 55.68 -101.95 54.32
CA GLU A 39 54.41 -101.38 54.77
C GLU A 39 53.83 -100.52 53.64
N ARG A 40 52.55 -100.74 53.31
CA ARG A 40 51.83 -99.85 52.39
C ARG A 40 51.77 -98.46 53.02
N LEU A 41 52.30 -97.44 52.33
CA LEU A 41 52.01 -96.05 52.68
C LEU A 41 50.48 -95.84 52.65
N PRO A 42 49.90 -95.01 53.54
CA PRO A 42 48.48 -94.70 53.48
C PRO A 42 48.16 -94.08 52.11
N ARG A 43 47.19 -94.64 51.39
CA ARG A 43 46.55 -93.91 50.29
C ARG A 43 45.80 -92.75 50.93
N ARG A 44 46.18 -91.51 50.63
CA ARG A 44 45.32 -90.36 50.87
C ARG A 44 44.23 -90.38 49.81
N THR A 45 43.01 -90.71 50.20
CA THR A 45 41.83 -90.35 49.41
C THR A 45 41.71 -88.84 49.50
N LEU A 46 41.82 -88.13 48.37
CA LEU A 46 41.37 -86.75 48.31
C LEU A 46 39.85 -86.79 48.35
N ASP A 47 39.23 -86.13 49.33
CA ASP A 47 37.80 -85.86 49.24
C ASP A 47 37.55 -84.98 48.02
N ALA A 48 36.37 -85.09 47.39
CA ALA A 48 36.01 -84.25 46.25
C ALA A 48 36.16 -82.74 46.57
N ALA A 49 35.95 -82.35 47.84
CA ALA A 49 36.18 -81.00 48.35
C ALA A 49 37.66 -80.55 48.38
N GLN A 50 38.62 -81.46 48.15
CA GLN A 50 40.06 -81.16 48.07
C GLN A 50 40.56 -81.04 46.62
N VAL A 51 39.68 -81.22 45.63
CA VAL A 51 39.95 -80.98 44.22
C VAL A 51 39.35 -79.63 43.86
N ILE A 52 40.16 -78.58 43.80
CA ILE A 52 39.74 -77.30 43.21
C ILE A 52 39.81 -77.50 41.70
N ALA A 53 38.67 -77.37 41.03
CA ALA A 53 38.60 -77.36 39.57
C ALA A 53 38.24 -75.94 39.16
N ASP A 54 39.17 -75.25 38.51
CA ASP A 54 38.92 -73.93 37.97
C ASP A 54 37.81 -74.04 36.91
N PRO A 55 36.79 -73.18 36.95
CA PRO A 55 35.80 -73.12 35.90
C PRO A 55 36.45 -72.66 34.60
N VAL A 56 35.97 -73.16 33.46
CA VAL A 56 36.50 -72.81 32.13
C VAL A 56 35.37 -72.21 31.30
N PRO A 57 35.12 -70.89 31.41
CA PRO A 57 34.17 -70.21 30.54
C PRO A 57 34.72 -70.14 29.10
N THR A 58 33.86 -70.37 28.11
CA THR A 58 34.27 -70.51 26.69
C THR A 58 33.51 -69.59 25.75
N ALA A 59 32.26 -69.23 26.05
CA ALA A 59 31.47 -68.31 25.25
C ALA A 59 30.35 -67.68 26.09
N LEU A 60 30.00 -66.43 25.78
CA LEU A 60 28.84 -65.74 26.33
C LEU A 60 27.86 -65.39 25.21
N VAL A 61 26.58 -65.66 25.41
CA VAL A 61 25.51 -65.30 24.48
C VAL A 61 24.40 -64.58 25.25
N PRO A 62 23.95 -63.39 24.81
CA PRO A 62 24.50 -62.58 23.71
C PRO A 62 25.87 -61.97 24.06
N GLY A 63 26.71 -61.77 23.05
CA GLY A 63 28.03 -61.12 23.19
C GLY A 63 28.02 -59.60 23.02
N GLU A 64 26.87 -58.98 22.73
CA GLU A 64 26.70 -57.54 22.60
C GLU A 64 25.34 -57.11 23.17
N GLY A 65 25.26 -55.91 23.74
CA GLY A 65 24.03 -55.32 24.27
C GLY A 65 24.10 -53.80 24.44
N ALA A 66 22.96 -53.13 24.32
CA ALA A 66 22.81 -51.70 24.53
C ALA A 66 22.72 -51.33 26.02
N VAL A 67 23.52 -50.36 26.44
CA VAL A 67 23.48 -49.84 27.82
C VAL A 67 22.05 -49.38 28.17
N GLY A 68 21.54 -49.88 29.29
CA GLY A 68 20.18 -49.59 29.78
C GLY A 68 19.10 -50.63 29.46
N GLU A 69 19.40 -51.64 28.63
CA GLU A 69 18.47 -52.76 28.41
C GLU A 69 18.67 -53.89 29.44
N THR A 70 17.78 -54.89 29.43
CA THR A 70 17.93 -56.12 30.24
C THR A 70 18.04 -57.31 29.30
N LEU A 71 19.08 -58.14 29.48
CA LEU A 71 19.35 -59.31 28.65
C LEU A 71 19.39 -60.58 29.48
N ASP A 72 18.99 -61.69 28.86
CA ASP A 72 19.19 -63.04 29.36
C ASP A 72 20.50 -63.58 28.77
N PHE A 73 21.44 -63.92 29.65
CA PHE A 73 22.75 -64.43 29.29
C PHE A 73 22.85 -65.94 29.49
N VAL A 74 23.59 -66.59 28.59
CA VAL A 74 24.06 -67.97 28.70
C VAL A 74 25.57 -67.97 28.55
N LEU A 75 26.28 -68.38 29.61
CA LEU A 75 27.72 -68.57 29.65
C LEU A 75 28.02 -70.07 29.52
N ALA A 76 28.61 -70.48 28.40
CA ALA A 76 29.10 -71.83 28.22
C ALA A 76 30.35 -72.04 29.09
N VAL A 77 30.30 -72.98 30.03
CA VAL A 77 31.33 -73.16 31.06
C VAL A 77 31.47 -74.62 31.48
N ASP A 78 32.71 -75.12 31.46
CA ASP A 78 33.05 -76.40 32.10
C ASP A 78 33.43 -76.19 33.58
N PHE A 79 33.13 -77.17 34.43
CA PHE A 79 33.51 -77.20 35.85
C PHE A 79 32.92 -76.06 36.72
N ALA A 80 31.85 -75.39 36.28
CA ALA A 80 31.05 -74.52 37.16
C ALA A 80 30.37 -75.33 38.27
N ARG A 81 30.29 -74.76 39.48
CA ARG A 81 29.70 -75.41 40.66
C ARG A 81 28.55 -74.61 41.23
N GLU A 82 27.57 -75.29 41.81
CA GLU A 82 26.45 -74.68 42.52
C GLU A 82 26.96 -73.65 43.54
N GLY A 83 26.46 -72.41 43.43
CA GLY A 83 26.97 -71.26 44.18
C GLY A 83 27.99 -70.39 43.43
N ALA A 84 28.26 -70.64 42.14
CA ALA A 84 29.17 -69.81 41.34
C ALA A 84 28.64 -68.38 41.15
N GLU A 85 29.55 -67.41 41.14
CA GLU A 85 29.28 -65.98 40.87
C GLU A 85 29.89 -65.58 39.52
N VAL A 86 29.23 -64.64 38.82
CA VAL A 86 29.74 -64.06 37.56
C VAL A 86 30.06 -62.58 37.78
N GLU A 87 31.17 -62.11 37.26
CA GLU A 87 31.59 -60.71 37.33
C GLU A 87 32.05 -60.22 35.95
N PHE A 88 31.37 -59.19 35.43
CA PHE A 88 31.82 -58.45 34.25
C PHE A 88 32.85 -57.41 34.68
N ARG A 89 33.97 -57.29 33.95
CA ARG A 89 35.06 -56.34 34.25
C ARG A 89 35.44 -55.49 33.05
N LEU A 90 35.61 -54.18 33.29
CA LEU A 90 36.18 -53.23 32.35
C LEU A 90 37.14 -52.31 33.11
N GLY A 91 38.45 -52.58 33.04
CA GLY A 91 39.45 -51.83 33.81
C GLY A 91 39.18 -51.89 35.33
N ALA A 92 38.87 -50.75 35.94
CA ALA A 92 38.53 -50.65 37.37
C ALA A 92 37.03 -50.83 37.67
N SER A 93 36.17 -50.87 36.65
CA SER A 93 34.72 -51.05 36.79
C SER A 93 34.37 -52.53 36.80
N SER A 94 33.45 -52.94 37.68
CA SER A 94 32.88 -54.28 37.64
C SER A 94 31.38 -54.32 37.95
N VAL A 95 30.68 -55.27 37.33
CA VAL A 95 29.27 -55.57 37.58
C VAL A 95 29.17 -57.04 37.97
N LYS A 96 28.63 -57.30 39.16
CA LYS A 96 28.53 -58.65 39.73
C LYS A 96 27.13 -59.21 39.59
N VAL A 97 27.06 -60.47 39.20
CA VAL A 97 25.87 -61.32 39.25
C VAL A 97 26.06 -62.26 40.45
N PRO A 98 25.29 -62.07 41.53
CA PRO A 98 25.42 -62.89 42.73
C PRO A 98 25.01 -64.34 42.45
N ALA A 99 25.54 -65.28 43.23
CA ALA A 99 25.27 -66.70 43.06
C ALA A 99 23.77 -67.07 43.07
N SER A 100 22.94 -66.31 43.79
CA SER A 100 21.49 -66.51 43.82
C SER A 100 20.76 -66.18 42.53
N ALA A 101 21.41 -65.50 41.59
CA ALA A 101 20.87 -65.10 40.29
C ALA A 101 21.46 -65.92 39.12
N VAL A 102 22.33 -66.89 39.42
CA VAL A 102 22.97 -67.77 38.43
C VAL A 102 22.32 -69.14 38.50
N ASP A 103 21.60 -69.50 37.45
CA ASP A 103 21.04 -70.84 37.27
C ASP A 103 22.06 -71.72 36.53
N LEU A 104 22.44 -72.84 37.12
CA LEU A 104 23.43 -73.77 36.53
C LEU A 104 22.76 -74.98 35.89
N ALA A 105 23.21 -75.29 34.68
CA ALA A 105 22.91 -76.53 33.96
C ALA A 105 24.22 -77.22 33.55
N PRO A 106 24.20 -78.50 33.13
CA PRO A 106 25.41 -79.17 32.65
C PRO A 106 26.05 -78.40 31.47
N GLY A 107 27.23 -77.82 31.70
CA GLY A 107 28.01 -77.07 30.70
C GLY A 107 27.64 -75.60 30.55
N GLU A 108 26.68 -75.07 31.33
CA GLU A 108 26.14 -73.72 31.13
C GLU A 108 25.77 -73.04 32.47
N ALA A 109 25.93 -71.72 32.50
CA ALA A 109 25.41 -70.84 33.55
C ALA A 109 24.52 -69.76 32.91
N SER A 110 23.26 -69.66 33.31
CA SER A 110 22.32 -68.67 32.80
C SER A 110 21.91 -67.66 33.86
N PHE A 111 21.72 -66.40 33.46
CA PHE A 111 21.33 -65.30 34.35
C PHE A 111 20.73 -64.13 33.56
N THR A 112 19.83 -63.38 34.18
CA THR A 112 19.28 -62.13 33.62
C THR A 112 20.01 -60.93 34.23
N LEU A 113 20.44 -59.97 33.41
CA LEU A 113 21.19 -58.81 33.88
C LEU A 113 20.74 -57.51 33.19
N GLY A 114 20.48 -56.48 33.99
CA GLY A 114 20.24 -55.12 33.52
C GLY A 114 21.55 -54.39 33.23
N LEU A 115 21.68 -53.83 32.03
CA LEU A 115 22.89 -53.15 31.54
C LEU A 115 22.97 -51.67 31.95
N GLY A 116 22.12 -51.19 32.88
CA GLY A 116 22.11 -49.79 33.30
C GLY A 116 23.38 -49.33 34.02
N ALA A 117 24.13 -50.25 34.63
CA ALA A 117 25.40 -49.97 35.30
C ALA A 117 26.63 -50.13 34.39
N PHE A 118 26.44 -50.54 33.13
CA PHE A 118 27.52 -50.77 32.19
C PHE A 118 27.96 -49.45 31.54
N LEU A 119 29.26 -49.26 31.44
CA LEU A 119 29.87 -48.27 30.56
C LEU A 119 30.01 -48.85 29.15
N PRO A 120 29.86 -48.04 28.08
CA PRO A 120 30.17 -48.49 26.72
C PRO A 120 31.61 -48.98 26.60
N GLY A 121 31.81 -50.15 25.99
CA GLY A 121 33.12 -50.80 25.90
C GLY A 121 33.04 -52.32 25.82
N THR A 122 34.20 -52.97 25.75
CA THR A 122 34.31 -54.44 25.75
C THR A 122 34.70 -54.92 27.15
N TRP A 123 33.91 -55.84 27.70
CA TRP A 123 33.98 -56.33 29.07
C TRP A 123 34.44 -57.79 29.09
N ASP A 124 35.36 -58.10 29.99
CA ASP A 124 35.73 -59.47 30.33
C ASP A 124 34.69 -60.08 31.29
N VAL A 125 34.57 -61.40 31.29
CA VAL A 125 33.65 -62.14 32.17
C VAL A 125 34.43 -63.14 33.01
N LEU A 126 34.42 -62.93 34.32
CA LEU A 126 35.00 -63.85 35.30
C LEU A 126 33.89 -64.70 35.92
N LEU A 127 34.09 -66.02 36.01
CA LEU A 127 33.29 -66.91 36.84
C LEU A 127 34.12 -67.42 38.03
N ARG A 128 33.56 -67.34 39.25
CA ARG A 128 34.20 -67.77 40.49
C ARG A 128 33.35 -68.87 41.16
N ASN A 129 33.95 -70.03 41.39
CA ASN A 129 33.33 -71.12 42.15
C ASN A 129 33.44 -70.88 43.68
N PRO A 130 32.56 -71.46 44.51
CA PRO A 130 32.61 -71.32 45.98
C PRO A 130 33.88 -71.87 46.64
N ASP A 131 34.59 -72.79 45.96
CA ASP A 131 35.84 -73.38 46.43
C ASP A 131 37.07 -72.49 46.12
N GLY A 132 36.85 -71.34 45.48
CA GLY A 132 37.88 -70.37 45.15
C GLY A 132 38.48 -70.53 43.75
N GLY A 133 38.05 -71.52 42.95
CA GLY A 133 38.47 -71.63 41.55
C GLY A 133 37.92 -70.48 40.70
N GLU A 134 38.72 -69.96 39.76
CA GLU A 134 38.37 -68.82 38.92
C GLU A 134 38.68 -69.07 37.43
N GLY A 135 37.80 -68.59 36.56
CA GLY A 135 37.94 -68.69 35.10
C GLY A 135 37.55 -67.39 34.40
N LEU A 136 38.43 -66.88 33.53
CA LEU A 136 38.25 -65.61 32.82
C LEU A 136 37.97 -65.87 31.34
N LEU A 137 36.94 -65.22 30.81
CA LEU A 137 36.68 -65.08 29.38
C LEU A 137 36.94 -63.63 28.99
N GLU A 138 38.04 -63.39 28.29
CA GLU A 138 38.45 -62.05 27.83
C GLU A 138 37.56 -61.56 26.69
N ASP A 139 37.33 -60.25 26.61
CA ASP A 139 36.56 -59.57 25.56
C ASP A 139 35.18 -60.18 25.27
N ALA A 140 34.54 -60.74 26.31
CA ALA A 140 33.36 -61.58 26.20
C ALA A 140 32.06 -60.82 25.85
N PHE A 141 31.96 -59.54 26.23
CA PHE A 141 30.73 -58.77 26.07
C PHE A 141 30.97 -57.32 25.63
N ARG A 142 30.31 -56.87 24.57
CA ARG A 142 30.37 -55.49 24.10
C ARG A 142 29.13 -54.69 24.52
N ALA A 143 29.30 -53.73 25.41
CA ALA A 143 28.26 -52.77 25.76
C ALA A 143 28.28 -51.58 24.79
N VAL A 144 27.17 -51.32 24.09
CA VAL A 144 27.05 -50.21 23.12
C VAL A 144 26.16 -49.09 23.65
N ALA A 145 26.48 -47.84 23.31
CA ALA A 145 25.62 -46.69 23.63
C ALA A 145 24.49 -46.57 22.60
N LEU A 146 23.26 -46.27 23.06
CA LEU A 146 22.15 -45.94 22.17
C LEU A 146 22.31 -44.52 21.59
N PRO A 147 21.93 -44.28 20.33
CA PRO A 147 22.04 -42.96 19.71
C PRO A 147 21.08 -41.94 20.36
N PRO A 148 21.45 -40.65 20.37
CA PRO A 148 20.56 -39.55 20.76
C PRO A 148 19.42 -39.35 19.76
N GLU A 149 18.28 -38.86 20.24
CA GLU A 149 17.08 -38.63 19.42
C GLU A 149 16.47 -37.25 19.74
N LEU A 150 16.01 -36.53 18.71
CA LEU A 150 15.28 -35.27 18.84
C LEU A 150 13.79 -35.53 18.65
N LEU A 151 12.95 -34.94 19.51
CA LEU A 151 11.50 -35.13 19.52
C LEU A 151 10.75 -33.89 19.01
N SER A 152 11.04 -32.71 19.57
CA SER A 152 10.36 -31.46 19.19
C SER A 152 11.17 -30.21 19.56
N ALA A 153 10.77 -29.07 18.99
CA ALA A 153 11.28 -27.76 19.32
C ALA A 153 10.10 -26.79 19.49
N GLU A 154 10.03 -26.08 20.63
CA GLU A 154 8.94 -25.16 20.97
C GLU A 154 9.49 -23.84 21.54
N PRO A 155 8.97 -22.66 21.14
CA PRO A 155 7.92 -22.48 20.12
C PRO A 155 8.43 -22.84 18.71
N SER A 156 7.51 -23.15 17.80
CA SER A 156 7.83 -23.46 16.39
C SER A 156 8.02 -22.22 15.51
N SER A 157 7.91 -21.01 16.05
CA SER A 157 8.16 -19.76 15.32
C SER A 157 8.60 -18.61 16.24
N GLY A 158 9.13 -17.54 15.64
CA GLY A 158 9.48 -16.28 16.30
C GLY A 158 9.68 -15.16 15.28
N PHE A 159 9.74 -13.90 15.74
CA PHE A 159 9.81 -12.74 14.86
C PHE A 159 11.23 -12.22 14.61
N ASP A 160 11.47 -11.64 13.44
CA ASP A 160 12.75 -11.08 12.98
C ASP A 160 13.26 -9.83 13.74
N HIS A 161 12.63 -9.47 14.87
CA HIS A 161 12.99 -8.32 15.70
C HIS A 161 13.20 -8.67 17.18
N GLU A 162 13.15 -9.96 17.56
CA GLU A 162 13.21 -10.40 18.95
C GLU A 162 14.30 -11.44 19.24
N VAL A 163 14.43 -11.79 20.53
CA VAL A 163 15.19 -12.94 21.01
C VAL A 163 14.20 -13.95 21.56
N VAL A 164 14.17 -15.16 21.00
CA VAL A 164 13.22 -16.21 21.40
C VAL A 164 13.93 -17.29 22.23
N ARG A 165 13.29 -17.77 23.31
CA ARG A 165 13.77 -18.93 24.06
C ARG A 165 13.21 -20.21 23.45
N LEU A 166 14.08 -20.98 22.81
CA LEU A 166 13.73 -22.27 22.22
C LEU A 166 13.97 -23.41 23.20
N ARG A 167 12.98 -24.29 23.33
CA ARG A 167 13.03 -25.54 24.09
C ARG A 167 13.04 -26.72 23.14
N VAL A 168 14.15 -27.46 23.14
CA VAL A 168 14.31 -28.68 22.35
C VAL A 168 14.18 -29.89 23.26
N LEU A 169 13.23 -30.78 22.96
CA LEU A 169 13.02 -32.04 23.66
C LEU A 169 13.68 -33.19 22.90
N GLY A 170 14.23 -34.15 23.65
CA GLY A 170 14.86 -35.33 23.06
C GLY A 170 15.12 -36.43 24.08
N SER A 171 15.94 -37.41 23.69
CA SER A 171 16.42 -38.46 24.58
C SER A 171 17.90 -38.74 24.36
N ARG A 172 18.63 -39.04 25.45
CA ARG A 172 20.07 -39.33 25.47
C ARG A 172 20.94 -38.21 24.85
N LEU A 173 20.48 -36.96 24.95
CA LEU A 173 21.20 -35.81 24.41
C LEU A 173 22.55 -35.65 25.14
N PRO A 174 23.68 -35.55 24.43
CA PRO A 174 24.98 -35.37 25.08
C PRO A 174 25.03 -34.08 25.89
N ALA A 175 25.62 -34.13 27.08
CA ALA A 175 25.81 -32.95 27.92
C ALA A 175 26.67 -31.90 27.20
N GLY A 176 26.28 -30.62 27.31
CA GLY A 176 26.97 -29.52 26.64
C GLY A 176 26.62 -29.35 25.15
N SER A 177 25.59 -30.04 24.65
CA SER A 177 25.08 -29.80 23.29
C SER A 177 24.54 -28.38 23.16
N THR A 178 24.86 -27.71 22.05
CA THR A 178 24.33 -26.38 21.70
C THR A 178 23.22 -26.49 20.66
N VAL A 179 22.43 -25.43 20.51
CA VAL A 179 21.36 -25.34 19.50
C VAL A 179 21.69 -24.22 18.53
N GLU A 180 21.43 -24.45 17.24
CA GLU A 180 21.47 -23.41 16.20
C GLU A 180 20.36 -23.63 15.18
N LEU A 181 19.89 -22.56 14.56
CA LEU A 181 19.03 -22.65 13.38
C LEU A 181 19.90 -22.74 12.13
N ARG A 182 19.48 -23.57 11.17
CA ARG A 182 20.17 -23.75 9.88
C ARG A 182 19.21 -23.62 8.70
N ARG A 183 19.71 -22.98 7.64
CA ARG A 183 19.16 -23.02 6.29
C ARG A 183 20.32 -23.00 5.28
N PRO A 184 20.09 -23.25 3.99
CA PRO A 184 21.15 -23.13 2.99
C PRO A 184 21.81 -21.74 3.03
N GLY A 185 23.11 -21.69 3.34
CA GLY A 185 23.92 -20.47 3.33
C GLY A 185 23.88 -19.61 4.61
N GLU A 186 23.09 -19.98 5.63
CA GLU A 186 22.96 -19.17 6.86
C GLU A 186 22.74 -20.04 8.11
N SER A 187 23.30 -19.60 9.24
CA SER A 187 23.08 -20.23 10.55
C SER A 187 23.03 -19.20 11.67
N ILE A 188 22.18 -19.47 12.67
CA ILE A 188 21.97 -18.62 13.85
C ILE A 188 22.30 -19.45 15.08
N ALA A 189 23.42 -19.13 15.75
CA ALA A 189 23.82 -19.79 16.98
C ALA A 189 22.94 -19.34 18.15
N GLY A 190 22.40 -20.30 18.90
CA GLY A 190 21.67 -20.05 20.15
C GLY A 190 22.61 -19.92 21.34
N ALA A 191 22.36 -18.93 22.20
CA ALA A 191 23.02 -18.81 23.48
C ALA A 191 22.47 -19.90 24.43
N LEU A 192 23.31 -20.88 24.77
CA LEU A 192 22.91 -22.00 25.62
C LEU A 192 22.49 -21.53 27.02
N VAL A 193 21.29 -21.90 27.45
CA VAL A 193 20.75 -21.61 28.79
C VAL A 193 20.93 -22.84 29.69
N SER A 194 20.55 -24.03 29.22
CA SER A 194 20.76 -25.29 29.93
C SER A 194 20.74 -26.48 28.98
N SER A 195 21.47 -27.55 29.32
CA SER A 195 21.45 -28.81 28.57
C SER A 195 21.36 -30.01 29.52
N SER A 196 20.49 -30.96 29.22
CA SER A 196 20.34 -32.24 29.91
C SER A 196 20.16 -33.37 28.89
N ALA A 197 20.10 -34.62 29.37
CA ALA A 197 19.87 -35.77 28.51
C ALA A 197 18.48 -35.80 27.83
N ALA A 198 17.53 -34.97 28.28
CA ALA A 198 16.16 -34.95 27.76
C ALA A 198 15.70 -33.59 27.21
N GLU A 199 16.46 -32.52 27.47
CA GLU A 199 16.04 -31.15 27.15
C GLU A 199 17.25 -30.22 26.98
N ILE A 200 17.15 -29.32 25.98
CA ILE A 200 18.07 -28.19 25.82
C ILE A 200 17.24 -26.90 25.71
N LEU A 201 17.64 -25.88 26.46
CA LEU A 201 17.12 -24.52 26.36
C LEU A 201 18.21 -23.61 25.78
N ALA A 202 17.85 -22.82 24.77
CA ALA A 202 18.73 -21.84 24.15
C ALA A 202 17.97 -20.57 23.75
N ASP A 203 18.62 -19.42 23.90
CA ASP A 203 18.08 -18.14 23.45
C ASP A 203 18.61 -17.84 22.03
N LEU A 204 17.71 -17.66 21.07
CA LEU A 204 18.01 -17.40 19.66
C LEU A 204 17.75 -15.93 19.33
N ASP A 205 18.76 -15.22 18.84
CA ASP A 205 18.64 -13.83 18.41
C ASP A 205 18.22 -13.75 16.94
N LEU A 206 16.95 -13.44 16.71
CA LEU A 206 16.30 -13.43 15.40
C LEU A 206 16.37 -12.05 14.72
N ARG A 207 16.95 -11.04 15.38
CA ARG A 207 16.99 -9.66 14.89
C ARG A 207 17.69 -9.55 13.54
N GLY A 208 16.95 -9.09 12.53
CA GLY A 208 17.45 -8.88 11.16
C GLY A 208 17.82 -10.17 10.42
N ARG A 209 17.36 -11.32 10.91
CA ARG A 209 17.60 -12.63 10.29
C ARG A 209 16.60 -12.89 9.18
N THR A 210 17.01 -13.70 8.20
CA THR A 210 16.15 -14.01 7.05
C THR A 210 14.91 -14.78 7.47
N VAL A 211 13.74 -14.27 7.09
CA VAL A 211 12.45 -14.95 7.31
C VAL A 211 12.32 -16.27 6.53
N GLY A 212 11.36 -17.08 6.95
CA GLY A 212 11.02 -18.37 6.35
C GLY A 212 11.39 -19.54 7.26
N THR A 213 11.38 -20.75 6.68
CA THR A 213 11.59 -22.01 7.40
C THR A 213 13.06 -22.29 7.69
N TRP A 214 13.33 -22.79 8.89
CA TRP A 214 14.65 -23.15 9.41
C TRP A 214 14.64 -24.55 10.02
N ASP A 215 15.75 -25.27 9.85
CA ASP A 215 16.02 -26.51 10.56
C ASP A 215 16.54 -26.19 11.95
N VAL A 216 16.07 -26.90 12.98
CA VAL A 216 16.66 -26.84 14.32
C VAL A 216 17.77 -27.88 14.41
N ALA A 217 19.00 -27.43 14.62
CA ALA A 217 20.17 -28.28 14.74
C ALA A 217 20.66 -28.32 16.19
N VAL A 218 20.77 -29.52 16.76
CA VAL A 218 21.47 -29.76 18.02
C VAL A 218 22.88 -30.24 17.70
N VAL A 219 23.89 -29.52 18.19
CA VAL A 219 25.31 -29.79 17.92
C VAL A 219 25.97 -30.37 19.17
N PRO A 220 26.21 -31.68 19.25
CA PRO A 220 26.90 -32.27 20.38
C PRO A 220 28.41 -32.00 20.31
N PRO A 221 29.11 -31.87 21.47
CA PRO A 221 30.56 -31.68 21.48
C PRO A 221 31.30 -32.83 20.80
N GLY A 222 32.07 -32.53 19.75
CA GLY A 222 32.91 -33.52 19.06
C GLY A 222 32.16 -34.51 18.16
N ALA A 223 30.86 -34.31 17.89
CA ALA A 223 30.06 -35.15 17.01
C ALA A 223 29.29 -34.34 15.95
N ALA A 224 28.68 -35.03 15.00
CA ALA A 224 27.84 -34.40 13.98
C ALA A 224 26.52 -33.89 14.57
N ALA A 225 25.96 -32.85 13.95
CA ALA A 225 24.69 -32.26 14.37
C ALA A 225 23.51 -33.19 14.10
N LEU A 226 22.55 -33.19 15.03
CA LEU A 226 21.23 -33.80 14.89
C LEU A 226 20.26 -32.74 14.35
N LEU A 227 19.40 -33.08 13.40
CA LEU A 227 18.51 -32.13 12.74
C LEU A 227 17.03 -32.46 13.01
N LEU A 228 16.24 -31.43 13.28
CA LEU A 228 14.79 -31.41 13.14
C LEU A 228 14.45 -30.52 11.92
N PRO A 229 14.24 -31.11 10.73
CA PRO A 229 14.03 -30.36 9.51
C PRO A 229 12.75 -29.52 9.56
N GLY A 230 12.85 -28.24 9.18
CA GLY A 230 11.73 -27.29 9.11
C GLY A 230 10.95 -27.09 10.41
N ALA A 231 11.60 -27.31 11.56
CA ALA A 231 10.95 -27.26 12.87
C ALA A 231 10.78 -25.84 13.44
N PHE A 232 11.33 -24.81 12.79
CA PHE A 232 11.22 -23.43 13.24
C PHE A 232 10.98 -22.47 12.07
N GLU A 233 10.14 -21.46 12.22
CA GLU A 233 9.90 -20.41 11.22
C GLU A 233 10.19 -19.02 11.77
N ILE A 234 10.99 -18.23 11.06
CA ILE A 234 11.18 -16.80 11.37
C ILE A 234 10.16 -16.00 10.55
N LEU A 235 9.35 -15.20 11.24
CA LEU A 235 8.31 -14.35 10.65
C LEU A 235 8.74 -12.88 10.66
N HIS A 236 8.17 -12.07 9.77
CA HIS A 236 8.32 -10.62 9.85
C HIS A 236 7.54 -10.05 11.03
N GLY A 237 8.11 -9.07 11.72
CA GLY A 237 7.37 -8.23 12.66
C GLY A 237 6.18 -7.52 12.00
N LEU A 238 5.12 -7.30 12.79
CA LEU A 238 3.94 -6.57 12.37
C LEU A 238 4.26 -5.08 12.22
N THR A 239 4.09 -4.53 11.01
CA THR A 239 4.18 -3.09 10.76
C THR A 239 3.06 -2.65 9.82
N VAL A 240 2.62 -1.40 9.96
CA VAL A 240 1.70 -0.72 9.03
C VAL A 240 2.45 0.48 8.46
N LEU A 241 2.52 0.58 7.14
CA LEU A 241 3.33 1.56 6.42
C LEU A 241 2.49 2.53 5.59
N SER A 242 1.36 2.08 5.05
CA SER A 242 0.48 2.90 4.22
C SER A 242 -0.96 2.39 4.24
N ILE A 243 -1.88 3.27 3.84
CA ILE A 243 -3.25 2.94 3.47
C ILE A 243 -3.59 3.73 2.20
N ASP A 244 -4.30 3.10 1.26
CA ASP A 244 -4.67 3.70 -0.03
C ASP A 244 -6.14 3.34 -0.37
N PRO A 245 -7.04 4.31 -0.57
CA PRO A 245 -6.81 5.74 -0.41
C PRO A 245 -6.63 6.13 1.08
N PRO A 246 -5.85 7.20 1.38
CA PRO A 246 -5.63 7.67 2.75
C PRO A 246 -6.74 8.57 3.29
N HIS A 247 -7.91 8.59 2.65
CA HIS A 247 -9.04 9.43 3.06
C HIS A 247 -10.38 8.88 2.58
N ASP A 248 -11.45 9.40 3.16
CA ASP A 248 -12.81 9.16 2.68
C ASP A 248 -13.31 10.19 1.68
N LEU A 249 -14.46 9.86 1.08
CA LEU A 249 -15.13 10.65 0.07
C LEU A 249 -16.41 11.20 0.69
N ASP A 250 -16.24 12.24 1.49
CA ASP A 250 -17.33 13.00 2.10
C ASP A 250 -18.28 12.15 2.97
N GLY A 251 -17.73 11.16 3.69
CA GLY A 251 -18.50 10.20 4.49
C GLY A 251 -19.04 8.99 3.72
N ALA A 252 -18.62 8.76 2.46
CA ALA A 252 -18.93 7.53 1.73
C ALA A 252 -18.02 6.35 2.16
N PRO A 253 -18.50 5.10 2.08
CA PRO A 253 -17.68 3.93 2.38
C PRO A 253 -16.42 3.85 1.49
N VAL A 254 -15.31 3.46 2.09
CA VAL A 254 -13.99 3.36 1.44
C VAL A 254 -13.55 1.91 1.36
N GLU A 255 -13.17 1.45 0.17
CA GLU A 255 -12.40 0.21 -0.01
C GLU A 255 -10.91 0.59 0.00
N ALA A 256 -10.16 0.10 0.99
CA ALA A 256 -8.77 0.51 1.21
C ALA A 256 -7.79 -0.67 1.19
N ALA A 257 -6.62 -0.43 0.64
CA ALA A 257 -5.46 -1.30 0.65
C ALA A 257 -4.43 -0.80 1.68
N VAL A 258 -4.16 -1.61 2.70
CA VAL A 258 -3.19 -1.35 3.76
C VAL A 258 -1.89 -2.08 3.45
N GLY A 259 -0.80 -1.32 3.34
CA GLY A 259 0.55 -1.82 3.10
C GLY A 259 1.36 -1.94 4.39
N GLY A 260 2.15 -3.00 4.52
CA GLY A 260 2.97 -3.25 5.71
C GLY A 260 3.72 -4.58 5.68
N THR A 261 4.06 -5.10 6.86
CA THR A 261 4.71 -6.42 7.02
C THR A 261 4.06 -7.22 8.14
N GLY A 262 4.22 -8.55 8.10
CA GLY A 262 3.76 -9.42 9.19
C GLY A 262 2.25 -9.68 9.24
N PHE A 263 1.50 -9.29 8.22
CA PHE A 263 0.07 -9.60 8.12
C PHE A 263 -0.17 -11.11 7.96
N THR A 264 -1.02 -11.67 8.81
CA THR A 264 -1.39 -13.10 8.78
C THR A 264 -2.90 -13.28 8.65
N PRO A 265 -3.39 -14.39 8.07
CA PRO A 265 -4.82 -14.64 7.92
C PRO A 265 -5.59 -14.51 9.25
N GLY A 266 -6.68 -13.74 9.23
CA GLY A 266 -7.47 -13.44 10.44
C GLY A 266 -7.09 -12.12 11.14
N ALA A 267 -6.14 -11.36 10.60
CA ALA A 267 -5.89 -9.99 11.05
C ALA A 267 -7.16 -9.13 10.95
N THR A 268 -7.34 -8.21 11.88
CA THR A 268 -8.35 -7.15 11.83
C THR A 268 -7.67 -5.81 11.60
N VAL A 269 -8.36 -4.88 10.97
CA VAL A 269 -7.93 -3.49 10.84
C VAL A 269 -9.06 -2.57 11.27
N ARG A 270 -8.71 -1.45 11.89
CA ARG A 270 -9.64 -0.41 12.32
C ARG A 270 -9.02 0.97 12.19
N LEU A 271 -9.86 1.97 12.02
CA LEU A 271 -9.48 3.38 12.12
C LEU A 271 -9.77 3.86 13.53
N VAL A 272 -8.87 4.64 14.13
CA VAL A 272 -9.03 5.21 15.47
C VAL A 272 -8.84 6.72 15.44
N HIS A 273 -9.85 7.47 15.82
CA HIS A 273 -9.79 8.93 15.96
C HIS A 273 -9.69 9.31 17.43
N HIS A 274 -8.66 10.08 17.77
CA HIS A 274 -8.40 10.55 19.13
C HIS A 274 -9.07 11.91 19.37
N GLY A 275 -10.38 11.89 19.67
CA GLY A 275 -11.18 13.10 19.87
C GLY A 275 -11.24 13.61 21.32
N GLU A 276 -11.64 14.87 21.51
CA GLU A 276 -11.80 15.49 22.85
C GLU A 276 -12.80 14.77 23.76
N LYS A 277 -13.77 14.05 23.16
CA LYS A 277 -14.80 13.28 23.87
C LYS A 277 -14.41 11.80 24.11
N GLY A 278 -13.22 11.39 23.69
CA GLY A 278 -12.72 10.02 23.73
C GLY A 278 -12.40 9.46 22.35
N ASP A 279 -11.84 8.26 22.33
CA ASP A 279 -11.49 7.55 21.09
C ASP A 279 -12.75 7.06 20.37
N GLU A 280 -12.83 7.34 19.08
CA GLU A 280 -13.83 6.78 18.17
C GLU A 280 -13.17 5.74 17.27
N VAL A 281 -13.89 4.67 16.95
CA VAL A 281 -13.35 3.52 16.23
C VAL A 281 -14.28 3.12 15.09
N ILE A 282 -13.70 3.00 13.89
CA ILE A 282 -14.37 2.42 12.73
C ILE A 282 -13.71 1.07 12.46
N GLU A 283 -14.48 -0.01 12.62
CA GLU A 283 -14.00 -1.37 12.34
C GLU A 283 -13.98 -1.62 10.84
N GLY A 284 -12.87 -2.14 10.32
CA GLY A 284 -12.77 -2.59 8.94
C GLY A 284 -13.63 -3.83 8.70
N ALA A 285 -14.44 -3.81 7.65
CA ALA A 285 -15.20 -4.93 7.15
C ALA A 285 -14.47 -5.59 5.97
N SER A 286 -14.93 -6.79 5.58
CA SER A 286 -14.39 -7.55 4.43
C SER A 286 -12.87 -7.76 4.43
N VAL A 287 -12.25 -7.81 5.62
CA VAL A 287 -10.79 -7.84 5.76
C VAL A 287 -10.18 -9.09 5.14
N ALA A 288 -9.27 -8.91 4.19
CA ALA A 288 -8.55 -9.99 3.53
C ALA A 288 -7.04 -9.71 3.48
N VAL A 289 -6.21 -10.74 3.74
CA VAL A 289 -4.75 -10.64 3.62
C VAL A 289 -4.35 -11.31 2.31
N GLU A 290 -3.82 -10.55 1.36
CA GLU A 290 -3.53 -11.01 0.00
C GLU A 290 -2.09 -11.56 -0.19
N GLY A 291 -1.25 -11.40 0.84
CA GLY A 291 0.17 -11.76 0.82
C GLY A 291 1.07 -10.59 0.42
N GLY A 292 2.38 -10.78 0.51
CA GLY A 292 3.35 -9.74 0.10
C GLY A 292 3.34 -8.45 0.93
N GLY A 293 2.69 -8.43 2.10
CA GLY A 293 2.55 -7.23 2.92
C GLY A 293 1.29 -6.40 2.64
N LEU A 294 0.29 -6.97 1.95
CA LEU A 294 -0.96 -6.30 1.63
C LEU A 294 -2.15 -6.88 2.39
N LEU A 295 -3.00 -5.99 2.92
CA LEU A 295 -4.28 -6.28 3.56
C LEU A 295 -5.35 -5.35 2.94
N THR A 296 -6.48 -5.88 2.49
CA THR A 296 -7.61 -5.10 1.97
C THR A 296 -8.76 -5.09 2.98
N ALA A 297 -9.47 -3.96 3.10
CA ALA A 297 -10.61 -3.80 4.01
C ALA A 297 -11.54 -2.68 3.54
N SER A 298 -12.80 -2.73 3.97
CA SER A 298 -13.77 -1.65 3.75
C SER A 298 -14.12 -0.92 5.04
N PHE A 299 -14.21 0.41 4.97
CA PHE A 299 -14.52 1.28 6.11
C PHE A 299 -15.79 2.07 5.83
N ASP A 300 -16.78 2.00 6.74
CA ASP A 300 -17.97 2.86 6.71
C ASP A 300 -17.69 4.12 7.52
N THR A 301 -17.46 5.25 6.84
CA THR A 301 -17.14 6.54 7.46
C THR A 301 -18.35 7.46 7.60
N ALA A 302 -19.56 6.97 7.31
CA ALA A 302 -20.77 7.77 7.35
C ALA A 302 -21.02 8.37 8.74
N GLY A 303 -20.98 9.70 8.82
CA GLY A 303 -21.19 10.44 10.08
C GLY A 303 -20.02 10.38 11.06
N ALA A 304 -18.87 9.84 10.65
CA ALA A 304 -17.64 9.92 11.42
C ALA A 304 -17.19 11.40 11.58
N PRO A 305 -16.61 11.79 12.73
CA PRO A 305 -16.02 13.11 12.90
C PRO A 305 -14.96 13.38 11.84
N VAL A 306 -14.87 14.61 11.37
CA VAL A 306 -13.82 15.07 10.45
C VAL A 306 -12.48 15.13 11.19
N GLY A 307 -11.41 14.63 10.57
CA GLY A 307 -10.05 14.73 11.10
C GLY A 307 -9.19 13.50 10.81
N SER A 308 -8.02 13.45 11.44
CA SER A 308 -7.03 12.39 11.26
C SER A 308 -7.35 11.15 12.12
N TRP A 309 -7.12 9.98 11.53
CA TRP A 309 -7.35 8.66 12.10
C TRP A 309 -6.09 7.83 11.99
N ASP A 310 -5.78 7.14 13.08
CA ASP A 310 -4.76 6.11 13.12
C ASP A 310 -5.27 4.83 12.46
N VAL A 311 -4.46 4.20 11.60
CA VAL A 311 -4.77 2.87 11.05
C VAL A 311 -4.13 1.83 11.94
N VAL A 312 -4.96 1.01 12.61
CA VAL A 312 -4.50 0.00 13.56
C VAL A 312 -4.79 -1.39 13.04
N VAL A 313 -3.75 -2.19 12.79
CA VAL A 313 -3.86 -3.60 12.43
C VAL A 313 -3.56 -4.47 13.66
N THR A 314 -4.41 -5.47 13.91
CA THR A 314 -4.26 -6.42 15.02
C THR A 314 -4.26 -7.86 14.48
N LEU A 315 -3.29 -8.68 14.90
CA LEU A 315 -3.17 -10.08 14.50
C LEU A 315 -3.93 -11.05 15.42
N PRO A 316 -4.28 -12.26 14.95
CA PRO A 316 -4.75 -13.36 15.81
C PRO A 316 -3.67 -13.73 16.83
N GLY A 317 -3.83 -13.24 18.07
CA GLY A 317 -2.79 -13.33 19.12
C GLY A 317 -2.59 -12.03 19.89
N GLY A 318 -3.14 -10.91 19.38
CA GLY A 318 -3.21 -9.62 20.09
C GLY A 318 -2.04 -8.66 19.81
N ALA A 319 -1.07 -9.05 18.99
CA ALA A 319 -0.06 -8.11 18.49
C ALA A 319 -0.73 -7.06 17.61
N ALA A 320 -0.43 -5.78 17.83
CA ALA A 320 -0.99 -4.66 17.08
C ALA A 320 0.11 -3.70 16.62
N ALA A 321 -0.09 -3.09 15.45
CA ALA A 321 0.74 -2.02 14.92
C ALA A 321 -0.16 -0.89 14.41
N THR A 322 0.34 0.32 14.54
CA THR A 322 -0.38 1.54 14.21
C THR A 322 0.41 2.33 13.17
N LEU A 323 -0.28 2.80 12.14
CA LEU A 323 0.16 3.92 11.31
C LEU A 323 -0.55 5.18 11.83
N PRO A 324 0.16 6.06 12.55
CA PRO A 324 -0.44 7.26 13.12
C PRO A 324 -0.86 8.25 12.03
N ASP A 325 -2.01 8.90 12.20
CA ASP A 325 -2.59 9.87 11.24
C ASP A 325 -2.59 9.34 9.78
N GLY A 326 -2.74 8.03 9.62
CA GLY A 326 -2.63 7.36 8.33
C GLY A 326 -3.84 7.56 7.42
N PHE A 327 -4.99 7.91 7.99
CA PHE A 327 -6.25 8.10 7.27
C PHE A 327 -6.95 9.40 7.68
N GLU A 328 -7.66 10.08 6.77
CA GLU A 328 -8.41 11.30 7.07
C GLU A 328 -9.89 11.17 6.67
N THR A 329 -10.81 11.43 7.60
CA THR A 329 -12.22 11.64 7.26
C THR A 329 -12.47 13.12 6.99
N ARG A 330 -13.18 13.43 5.92
CA ARG A 330 -13.48 14.80 5.47
C ARG A 330 -14.93 15.21 5.75
N GLY A 331 -15.79 14.24 6.07
CA GLY A 331 -17.17 14.45 6.50
C GLY A 331 -18.08 14.97 5.38
N PRO A 332 -19.40 15.08 5.63
CA PRO A 332 -20.33 15.52 4.61
C PRO A 332 -20.09 17.00 4.25
N LEU A 333 -20.34 17.33 2.99
CA LEU A 333 -20.29 18.70 2.49
C LEU A 333 -21.07 19.68 3.41
N ALA A 334 -20.46 20.78 3.84
CA ALA A 334 -21.11 21.78 4.70
C ALA A 334 -22.35 22.40 4.01
N ASP A 335 -23.45 22.68 4.71
CA ASP A 335 -24.65 23.23 4.05
C ASP A 335 -24.34 24.50 3.25
N PRO A 336 -24.95 24.66 2.05
CA PRO A 336 -24.89 25.90 1.30
C PRO A 336 -25.29 27.12 2.15
N VAL A 337 -24.59 28.24 1.98
CA VAL A 337 -24.95 29.51 2.60
C VAL A 337 -25.44 30.49 1.52
N ASN A 338 -26.60 31.11 1.75
CA ASN A 338 -27.05 32.23 0.92
C ASN A 338 -26.19 33.47 1.26
N THR A 339 -25.33 33.84 0.32
CA THR A 339 -24.32 34.89 0.46
C THR A 339 -24.94 36.27 0.32
N PHE A 340 -25.74 36.49 -0.74
CA PHE A 340 -26.44 37.74 -1.01
C PHE A 340 -27.51 37.56 -2.09
N SER A 341 -28.46 38.49 -2.14
CA SER A 341 -29.48 38.58 -3.18
C SER A 341 -29.15 39.72 -4.15
N ALA A 342 -29.09 39.40 -5.44
CA ALA A 342 -28.98 40.38 -6.52
C ALA A 342 -30.29 41.17 -6.70
N SER A 343 -30.18 42.40 -7.20
CA SER A 343 -31.32 43.31 -7.30
C SER A 343 -32.22 43.04 -8.51
N ALA A 344 -31.67 42.40 -9.57
CA ALA A 344 -32.33 42.16 -10.84
C ALA A 344 -31.75 40.94 -11.58
N THR A 345 -32.02 40.83 -12.88
CA THR A 345 -31.89 39.57 -13.63
C THR A 345 -30.50 39.31 -14.20
N ALA A 346 -30.02 38.07 -14.13
CA ALA A 346 -28.73 37.67 -14.69
C ALA A 346 -28.89 36.89 -16.00
N ASP A 347 -28.09 37.21 -17.02
CA ASP A 347 -28.10 36.54 -18.33
C ASP A 347 -26.77 35.78 -18.63
N ALA A 348 -26.08 35.32 -17.60
CA ALA A 348 -24.86 34.51 -17.74
C ALA A 348 -24.51 33.82 -16.41
N PRO A 349 -23.69 32.73 -16.45
CA PRO A 349 -23.02 32.23 -15.26
C PRO A 349 -22.22 33.35 -14.59
N PRO A 350 -22.14 33.38 -13.26
CA PRO A 350 -21.22 34.28 -12.59
C PRO A 350 -19.77 33.90 -12.89
N ALA A 351 -18.88 34.87 -12.80
CA ALA A 351 -17.45 34.62 -12.73
C ALA A 351 -17.00 34.62 -11.27
N VAL A 352 -16.09 33.71 -10.94
CA VAL A 352 -15.44 33.67 -9.63
C VAL A 352 -13.92 33.72 -9.82
N ALA A 353 -13.24 34.49 -8.98
CA ALA A 353 -11.79 34.46 -8.87
C ALA A 353 -11.40 34.42 -7.39
N TRP A 354 -10.54 33.47 -7.03
CA TRP A 354 -10.05 33.32 -5.66
C TRP A 354 -8.75 34.10 -5.43
N SER A 355 -8.67 34.81 -4.31
CA SER A 355 -7.45 35.43 -3.80
C SER A 355 -6.72 34.43 -2.91
N GLY A 356 -5.75 33.72 -3.49
CA GLY A 356 -5.09 32.61 -2.80
C GLY A 356 -4.35 33.00 -1.52
N THR A 357 -3.83 34.22 -1.45
CA THR A 357 -3.04 34.70 -0.31
C THR A 357 -3.88 35.32 0.81
N ARG A 358 -5.18 35.54 0.61
CA ARG A 358 -6.02 36.33 1.52
C ARG A 358 -7.36 35.70 1.86
N ASP A 359 -7.56 34.44 1.47
CA ASP A 359 -8.73 33.63 1.78
C ASP A 359 -10.05 34.36 1.52
N ARG A 360 -10.22 34.83 0.27
CA ARG A 360 -11.36 35.62 -0.17
C ARG A 360 -11.58 35.46 -1.66
N CYS A 361 -12.81 35.65 -2.13
CA CYS A 361 -13.11 35.58 -3.56
C CYS A 361 -13.89 36.79 -4.06
N LEU A 362 -13.68 37.11 -5.33
CA LEU A 362 -14.52 38.02 -6.07
C LEU A 362 -15.53 37.20 -6.87
N VAL A 363 -16.82 37.54 -6.72
CA VAL A 363 -17.89 37.05 -7.58
C VAL A 363 -18.36 38.21 -8.44
N ALA A 364 -18.36 38.04 -9.76
CA ALA A 364 -18.86 39.02 -10.72
C ALA A 364 -20.04 38.45 -11.52
N TRP A 365 -21.08 39.25 -11.70
CA TRP A 365 -22.30 38.84 -12.39
C TRP A 365 -22.92 40.01 -13.11
N VAL A 366 -23.81 39.71 -14.04
CA VAL A 366 -24.59 40.71 -14.77
C VAL A 366 -25.96 40.84 -14.12
N GLU A 367 -26.43 42.06 -13.94
CA GLU A 367 -27.81 42.35 -13.56
C GLU A 367 -28.48 43.27 -14.60
N GLU A 368 -29.75 43.04 -14.89
CA GLU A 368 -30.58 43.99 -15.63
C GLU A 368 -30.80 45.30 -14.86
N ASP A 369 -30.98 46.40 -15.58
CA ASP A 369 -31.26 47.71 -15.02
C ASP A 369 -32.53 47.65 -14.15
N PRO A 370 -32.46 48.01 -12.86
CA PRO A 370 -33.60 47.91 -11.95
C PRO A 370 -34.75 48.87 -12.32
N LYS A 371 -34.55 49.81 -13.27
CA LYS A 371 -35.60 50.69 -13.80
C LYS A 371 -36.30 50.09 -15.02
N GLY A 372 -35.97 48.85 -15.41
CA GLY A 372 -36.65 48.10 -16.47
C GLY A 372 -36.33 48.62 -17.88
N ILE A 373 -35.17 49.24 -18.08
CA ILE A 373 -34.72 49.62 -19.42
C ILE A 373 -34.36 48.33 -20.17
N ILE A 374 -35.17 48.01 -21.17
CA ILE A 374 -35.01 46.83 -22.04
C ILE A 374 -33.58 46.79 -22.60
N LEU A 375 -32.88 45.67 -22.39
CA LEU A 375 -31.49 45.40 -22.83
C LEU A 375 -30.41 46.27 -22.15
N ALA A 376 -30.73 46.99 -21.07
CA ALA A 376 -29.74 47.65 -20.25
C ALA A 376 -29.31 46.73 -19.12
N TRP A 377 -28.16 46.07 -19.27
CA TRP A 377 -27.60 45.20 -18.25
C TRP A 377 -26.28 45.78 -17.76
N TYR A 378 -25.94 45.54 -16.50
CA TYR A 378 -24.75 46.08 -15.86
C TYR A 378 -23.98 44.97 -15.17
N LEU A 379 -22.67 45.09 -15.22
CA LEU A 379 -21.77 44.21 -14.50
C LEU A 379 -21.63 44.69 -13.06
N TYR A 380 -21.83 43.77 -12.12
CA TYR A 380 -21.59 43.95 -10.70
C TYR A 380 -20.52 42.99 -10.20
N ALA A 381 -19.91 43.34 -9.08
CA ALA A 381 -18.99 42.47 -8.35
C ALA A 381 -19.18 42.62 -6.84
N VAL A 382 -18.93 41.55 -6.12
CA VAL A 382 -18.90 41.48 -4.66
C VAL A 382 -17.63 40.76 -4.24
N LEU A 383 -17.11 41.14 -3.08
CA LEU A 383 -15.98 40.51 -2.45
C LEU A 383 -16.50 39.73 -1.25
N LEU A 384 -16.16 38.45 -1.18
CA LEU A 384 -16.55 37.54 -0.11
C LEU A 384 -15.32 37.09 0.66
N ASP A 385 -15.44 36.85 1.96
CA ASP A 385 -14.42 36.14 2.73
C ASP A 385 -14.45 34.62 2.43
N GLY A 386 -13.54 33.89 3.06
CA GLY A 386 -13.39 32.45 2.91
C GLY A 386 -14.65 31.67 3.32
N GLU A 387 -15.53 32.25 4.13
CA GLU A 387 -16.77 31.65 4.61
C GLU A 387 -18.00 32.06 3.78
N GLY A 388 -17.83 32.92 2.77
CA GLY A 388 -18.92 33.41 1.94
C GLY A 388 -19.68 34.60 2.54
N ASN A 389 -19.12 35.32 3.52
CA ASN A 389 -19.69 36.58 3.99
C ASN A 389 -19.22 37.74 3.11
N VAL A 390 -20.12 38.72 2.87
CA VAL A 390 -19.80 39.91 2.08
C VAL A 390 -18.82 40.82 2.82
N LEU A 391 -17.63 41.01 2.24
CA LEU A 391 -16.61 41.97 2.68
C LEU A 391 -16.79 43.36 2.06
N ALA A 392 -17.14 43.41 0.76
CA ALA A 392 -17.35 44.65 0.02
C ALA A 392 -18.29 44.44 -1.18
N GLY A 393 -19.02 45.48 -1.57
CA GLY A 393 -20.00 45.44 -2.66
C GLY A 393 -21.42 45.09 -2.21
N PRO A 394 -22.36 44.82 -3.14
CA PRO A 394 -22.17 44.80 -4.59
C PRO A 394 -21.77 46.18 -5.15
N VAL A 395 -20.72 46.24 -5.98
CA VAL A 395 -20.31 47.45 -6.71
C VAL A 395 -20.57 47.28 -8.20
N ARG A 396 -21.03 48.33 -8.86
CA ARG A 396 -21.20 48.34 -10.32
C ARG A 396 -19.84 48.53 -11.01
N VAL A 397 -19.40 47.53 -11.75
CA VAL A 397 -18.11 47.52 -12.48
C VAL A 397 -18.22 48.31 -13.79
N SER A 398 -19.35 48.23 -14.51
CA SER A 398 -19.51 48.82 -15.84
C SER A 398 -20.18 50.22 -15.85
N ASP A 399 -19.56 51.23 -15.25
CA ASP A 399 -20.12 52.58 -15.08
C ASP A 399 -19.84 53.59 -16.22
N ASP A 400 -19.08 53.21 -17.25
CA ASP A 400 -18.56 54.14 -18.28
C ASP A 400 -19.30 54.10 -19.65
N GLY A 401 -20.11 53.08 -19.93
CA GLY A 401 -20.60 52.76 -21.28
C GLY A 401 -22.07 53.05 -21.60
N GLY A 402 -22.82 53.74 -20.73
CA GLY A 402 -24.27 53.94 -20.91
C GLY A 402 -25.10 52.66 -20.71
N PRO A 403 -26.40 52.63 -21.08
CA PRO A 403 -27.34 51.54 -20.81
C PRO A 403 -27.17 50.33 -21.75
N ALA A 404 -25.95 50.06 -22.22
CA ALA A 404 -25.72 48.98 -23.17
C ALA A 404 -25.53 47.63 -22.48
N ALA A 405 -26.04 46.55 -23.06
CA ALA A 405 -25.98 45.19 -22.50
C ALA A 405 -24.55 44.75 -22.17
N LYS A 406 -24.32 44.26 -20.95
CA LYS A 406 -23.10 43.54 -20.52
C LYS A 406 -23.38 42.05 -20.43
N ARG A 407 -22.42 41.20 -20.77
CA ARG A 407 -22.56 39.74 -20.75
C ARG A 407 -21.26 39.04 -20.38
N CYS A 408 -21.39 37.79 -19.95
CA CYS A 408 -20.31 36.79 -19.86
C CYS A 408 -19.07 37.32 -19.13
N PRO A 409 -19.18 37.64 -17.83
CA PRO A 409 -18.02 38.04 -17.07
C PRO A 409 -17.02 36.88 -16.97
N ALA A 410 -15.74 37.22 -16.88
CA ALA A 410 -14.68 36.33 -16.39
C ALA A 410 -13.77 37.14 -15.45
N ALA A 411 -13.14 36.47 -14.49
CA ALA A 411 -12.32 37.14 -13.49
C ALA A 411 -11.02 36.37 -13.26
N ALA A 412 -9.94 37.10 -12.97
CA ALA A 412 -8.64 36.54 -12.59
C ALA A 412 -8.02 37.33 -11.43
N TRP A 413 -7.18 36.66 -10.66
CA TRP A 413 -6.47 37.22 -9.51
C TRP A 413 -5.00 37.51 -9.81
N ASP A 414 -4.52 38.72 -9.48
CA ASP A 414 -3.10 39.10 -9.48
C ASP A 414 -2.55 39.16 -8.05
N ASP A 415 -1.88 38.07 -7.63
CA ASP A 415 -1.23 37.97 -6.31
C ASP A 415 -0.23 39.09 -6.03
N ALA A 416 0.53 39.53 -7.05
CA ALA A 416 1.62 40.48 -6.88
C ALA A 416 1.10 41.89 -6.58
N ARG A 417 -0.08 42.23 -7.10
CA ARG A 417 -0.71 43.55 -6.89
C ARG A 417 -1.82 43.56 -5.86
N GLY A 418 -2.38 42.39 -5.54
CA GLY A 418 -3.58 42.33 -4.73
C GLY A 418 -4.82 42.88 -5.45
N GLU A 419 -4.93 42.63 -6.75
CA GLU A 419 -6.00 43.15 -7.59
C GLU A 419 -6.71 42.01 -8.32
N PHE A 420 -8.02 42.15 -8.50
CA PHE A 420 -8.78 41.34 -9.43
C PHE A 420 -8.87 42.05 -10.78
N LEU A 421 -8.77 41.29 -11.86
CA LEU A 421 -9.16 41.75 -13.20
C LEU A 421 -10.49 41.12 -13.56
N VAL A 422 -11.50 41.94 -13.81
CA VAL A 422 -12.78 41.48 -14.35
C VAL A 422 -12.86 41.89 -15.82
N VAL A 423 -13.15 40.92 -16.68
CA VAL A 423 -13.39 41.13 -18.11
C VAL A 423 -14.82 40.77 -18.46
N TRP A 424 -15.40 41.45 -19.44
CA TRP A 424 -16.77 41.20 -19.89
C TRP A 424 -16.96 41.63 -21.32
N SER A 425 -18.06 41.18 -21.91
CA SER A 425 -18.53 41.65 -23.20
C SER A 425 -19.57 42.75 -23.02
N GLU A 426 -19.44 43.85 -23.75
CA GLU A 426 -20.44 44.90 -23.76
C GLU A 426 -20.77 45.44 -25.14
N ARG A 427 -22.04 45.76 -25.35
CA ARG A 427 -22.45 46.40 -26.60
C ARG A 427 -22.00 47.87 -26.61
N ARG A 428 -21.27 48.30 -27.64
CA ARG A 428 -20.92 49.72 -27.86
C ARG A 428 -21.29 50.16 -29.27
N THR A 429 -21.70 51.43 -29.39
CA THR A 429 -21.88 52.07 -30.70
C THR A 429 -20.53 52.45 -31.27
N VAL A 430 -20.18 51.88 -32.43
CA VAL A 430 -18.94 52.18 -33.15
C VAL A 430 -19.29 52.99 -34.39
N THR A 431 -18.58 54.09 -34.61
CA THR A 431 -18.65 54.82 -35.88
C THR A 431 -17.64 54.18 -36.84
N PRO A 432 -18.08 53.60 -37.96
CA PRO A 432 -17.15 52.92 -38.87
C PRO A 432 -16.16 53.92 -39.49
N THR A 433 -14.85 53.64 -39.45
CA THR A 433 -13.83 54.43 -40.16
C THR A 433 -13.69 53.95 -41.61
N GLN A 434 -13.13 54.80 -42.50
CA GLN A 434 -13.21 54.74 -43.98
C GLN A 434 -12.99 53.38 -44.71
N ASN A 435 -12.46 52.34 -44.05
CA ASN A 435 -12.20 51.02 -44.65
C ASN A 435 -13.25 49.94 -44.32
N SER A 436 -14.24 50.20 -43.46
CA SER A 436 -15.38 49.32 -43.24
C SER A 436 -16.44 49.55 -44.34
N GLN A 437 -16.10 49.24 -45.59
CA GLN A 437 -17.09 49.30 -46.65
C GLN A 437 -18.03 48.09 -46.50
N THR A 438 -19.31 48.42 -46.30
CA THR A 438 -20.51 47.57 -46.35
C THR A 438 -20.72 46.55 -45.22
N HIS A 439 -21.18 47.03 -44.05
CA HIS A 439 -22.20 46.26 -43.32
C HIS A 439 -23.48 46.23 -44.19
N PRO A 440 -24.23 45.12 -44.31
CA PRO A 440 -25.44 45.01 -45.14
C PRO A 440 -26.48 46.11 -44.87
N ASN A 441 -26.45 46.69 -43.66
CA ASN A 441 -27.39 47.70 -43.17
C ASN A 441 -26.97 49.18 -43.42
N GLY A 442 -25.93 49.43 -44.24
CA GLY A 442 -25.59 50.78 -44.72
C GLY A 442 -24.66 51.61 -43.82
N LYS A 443 -24.30 52.82 -44.28
CA LYS A 443 -23.25 53.72 -43.73
C LYS A 443 -23.60 54.40 -42.39
N GLY A 444 -24.36 53.73 -41.51
CA GLY A 444 -24.75 54.24 -40.19
C GLY A 444 -23.84 53.73 -39.06
N PRO A 445 -23.98 54.28 -37.84
CA PRO A 445 -23.37 53.71 -36.64
C PRO A 445 -23.85 52.26 -36.45
N VAL A 446 -22.92 51.34 -36.19
CA VAL A 446 -23.22 49.94 -35.87
C VAL A 446 -22.99 49.69 -34.39
N SER A 447 -23.77 48.78 -33.80
CA SER A 447 -23.74 48.51 -32.36
C SER A 447 -23.17 47.10 -32.13
N LEU A 448 -21.88 47.04 -31.83
CA LEU A 448 -21.09 45.80 -31.75
C LEU A 448 -20.75 45.48 -30.30
N PHE A 449 -20.66 44.19 -29.96
CA PHE A 449 -20.06 43.80 -28.68
C PHE A 449 -18.55 44.06 -28.69
N GLN A 450 -18.02 44.43 -27.54
CA GLN A 450 -16.61 44.69 -27.29
C GLN A 450 -16.18 44.03 -25.98
N VAL A 451 -14.96 43.51 -25.95
CA VAL A 451 -14.37 43.00 -24.72
C VAL A 451 -13.78 44.16 -23.93
N MET A 452 -14.10 44.19 -22.66
CA MET A 452 -13.72 45.22 -21.71
C MET A 452 -13.03 44.61 -20.52
N ALA A 453 -12.22 45.41 -19.83
CA ALA A 453 -11.52 45.01 -18.63
C ALA A 453 -11.53 46.13 -17.59
N GLN A 454 -11.67 45.76 -16.32
CA GLN A 454 -11.57 46.67 -15.19
C GLN A 454 -10.85 45.98 -14.03
N ARG A 455 -9.88 46.69 -13.47
CA ARG A 455 -9.15 46.25 -12.27
C ARG A 455 -9.87 46.70 -11.01
N LEU A 456 -9.97 45.82 -10.04
CA LEU A 456 -10.64 46.04 -8.76
C LEU A 456 -9.68 45.71 -7.63
N SER A 457 -9.53 46.64 -6.70
CA SER A 457 -8.81 46.44 -5.44
C SER A 457 -9.47 45.34 -4.62
N ASP A 458 -8.68 44.47 -4.02
CA ASP A 458 -9.18 43.42 -3.13
C ASP A 458 -9.51 43.92 -1.72
N ALA A 459 -9.23 45.19 -1.41
CA ALA A 459 -9.53 45.77 -0.10
C ALA A 459 -11.01 46.19 0.00
N ASP A 460 -11.54 46.76 -1.07
CA ASP A 460 -12.83 47.46 -1.06
C ASP A 460 -13.52 47.52 -2.44
N LEU A 461 -13.03 46.77 -3.43
CA LEU A 461 -13.47 46.79 -4.83
C LEU A 461 -13.37 48.17 -5.50
N THR A 462 -12.51 49.06 -5.01
CA THR A 462 -12.22 50.32 -5.72
C THR A 462 -11.59 50.05 -7.09
N LYS A 463 -12.04 50.83 -8.08
CA LYS A 463 -11.58 50.71 -9.47
C LYS A 463 -10.20 51.32 -9.66
N ALA A 464 -9.28 50.56 -10.22
CA ALA A 464 -7.98 51.08 -10.61
C ALA A 464 -8.01 51.61 -12.07
N GLY A 465 -8.31 52.90 -12.21
CA GLY A 465 -8.44 53.57 -13.50
C GLY A 465 -9.84 53.44 -14.12
N THR A 466 -9.97 53.81 -15.40
CA THR A 466 -11.20 53.66 -16.18
C THR A 466 -11.25 52.30 -16.87
N ASN A 467 -12.45 51.83 -17.23
CA ASN A 467 -12.61 50.59 -17.97
C ASN A 467 -11.81 50.65 -19.30
N VAL A 468 -11.12 49.56 -19.60
CA VAL A 468 -10.22 49.43 -20.73
C VAL A 468 -10.89 48.59 -21.81
N GLN A 469 -11.04 49.14 -23.01
CA GLN A 469 -11.53 48.40 -24.17
C GLN A 469 -10.42 47.50 -24.72
N VAL A 470 -10.56 46.19 -24.51
CA VAL A 470 -9.57 45.17 -24.89
C VAL A 470 -9.63 44.87 -26.38
N SER A 471 -10.84 44.76 -26.94
CA SER A 471 -11.04 44.50 -28.37
C SER A 471 -11.03 45.80 -29.18
N ASP A 472 -10.22 45.89 -30.24
CA ASP A 472 -10.17 47.05 -31.14
C ASP A 472 -10.69 46.73 -32.55
N HIS A 473 -12.00 46.85 -32.72
CA HIS A 473 -12.70 46.59 -33.99
C HIS A 473 -12.31 47.53 -35.16
N THR A 474 -11.36 48.45 -34.97
CA THR A 474 -10.92 49.43 -35.98
C THR A 474 -9.47 49.24 -36.43
N GLY A 475 -8.70 48.34 -35.78
CA GLY A 475 -7.24 48.29 -35.88
C GLY A 475 -6.63 47.08 -36.59
N TRP A 476 -7.40 46.01 -36.85
CA TRP A 476 -6.83 44.82 -37.48
C TRP A 476 -6.77 44.96 -39.01
N THR A 477 -5.56 45.14 -39.53
CA THR A 477 -5.27 45.14 -40.98
C THR A 477 -4.64 43.81 -41.39
N GLY A 478 -5.28 42.69 -41.03
CA GLY A 478 -4.90 41.34 -41.46
C GLY A 478 -4.65 41.32 -42.97
N GLY A 479 -3.50 40.77 -43.37
CA GLY A 479 -2.83 41.12 -44.62
C GLY A 479 -3.60 40.79 -45.89
N GLY A 480 -4.08 41.82 -46.56
CA GLY A 480 -4.34 41.84 -48.00
C GLY A 480 -5.73 41.35 -48.43
N LYS A 481 -6.53 42.31 -48.91
CA LYS A 481 -7.75 42.16 -49.73
C LYS A 481 -8.84 41.27 -49.13
N ASP A 482 -9.77 41.89 -48.40
CA ASP A 482 -11.22 41.90 -48.71
C ASP A 482 -11.98 42.58 -47.54
N THR A 483 -13.24 42.94 -47.75
CA THR A 483 -14.06 43.79 -46.86
C THR A 483 -14.77 42.96 -45.79
N TRP A 484 -14.11 42.74 -44.65
CA TRP A 484 -14.64 42.00 -43.50
C TRP A 484 -15.78 42.78 -42.80
N TYR A 485 -16.82 42.08 -42.33
CA TYR A 485 -17.83 42.65 -41.44
C TYR A 485 -18.05 41.74 -40.22
N LEU A 486 -18.26 42.35 -39.06
CA LEU A 486 -18.74 41.64 -37.86
C LEU A 486 -20.26 41.54 -37.97
N GLY A 487 -20.83 40.34 -37.83
CA GLY A 487 -22.26 40.16 -37.69
C GLY A 487 -22.77 40.80 -36.39
N ASP A 488 -24.07 41.05 -36.33
CA ASP A 488 -24.77 41.59 -35.13
C ASP A 488 -24.85 40.56 -33.98
N PHE A 489 -24.10 39.45 -34.04
CA PHE A 489 -24.26 38.32 -33.13
C PHE A 489 -23.61 38.54 -31.75
N ASP A 490 -24.32 38.06 -30.74
CA ASP A 490 -24.21 38.39 -29.32
C ASP A 490 -23.02 37.72 -28.57
N ASN A 491 -22.12 37.02 -29.27
CA ASN A 491 -21.21 36.04 -28.65
C ASN A 491 -19.74 36.50 -28.60
N LEU A 492 -19.42 37.40 -27.67
CA LEU A 492 -18.06 37.52 -27.14
C LEU A 492 -18.07 36.99 -25.71
N ARG A 493 -17.56 35.77 -25.49
CA ARG A 493 -17.40 35.24 -24.13
C ARG A 493 -15.92 35.26 -23.78
N PRO A 494 -15.43 36.28 -23.07
CA PRO A 494 -14.03 36.38 -22.73
C PRO A 494 -13.66 35.38 -21.63
N SER A 495 -12.41 34.93 -21.67
CA SER A 495 -11.74 34.25 -20.56
C SER A 495 -10.44 34.98 -20.25
N VAL A 496 -10.01 34.91 -18.99
CA VAL A 496 -8.84 35.62 -18.50
C VAL A 496 -8.04 34.75 -17.53
N ALA A 497 -6.72 34.77 -17.68
CA ALA A 497 -5.79 34.17 -16.73
C ALA A 497 -4.66 35.16 -16.40
N HIS A 498 -4.15 35.12 -15.18
CA HIS A 498 -2.97 35.90 -14.79
C HIS A 498 -1.71 35.09 -15.08
N ASP A 499 -0.86 35.60 -15.98
CA ASP A 499 0.47 35.06 -16.24
C ASP A 499 1.40 35.50 -15.11
N ARG A 500 1.67 34.60 -14.17
CA ARG A 500 2.51 34.89 -12.99
C ARG A 500 3.98 35.10 -13.33
N LYS A 501 4.45 34.64 -14.50
CA LYS A 501 5.83 34.84 -14.96
C LYS A 501 6.04 36.23 -15.51
N THR A 502 5.13 36.73 -16.33
CA THR A 502 5.24 38.07 -16.92
C THR A 502 4.56 39.17 -16.10
N GLY A 503 3.67 38.80 -15.19
CA GLY A 503 2.83 39.73 -14.41
C GLY A 503 1.78 40.44 -15.27
N LEU A 504 1.43 39.85 -16.40
CA LEU A 504 0.41 40.32 -17.34
C LEU A 504 -0.84 39.46 -17.22
N HIS A 505 -1.99 39.97 -17.64
CA HIS A 505 -3.17 39.13 -17.86
C HIS A 505 -3.26 38.74 -19.32
N GLU A 506 -3.51 37.45 -19.59
CA GLU A 506 -3.92 36.98 -20.91
C GLU A 506 -5.44 36.99 -20.99
N ILE A 507 -5.98 37.63 -22.03
CA ILE A 507 -7.42 37.72 -22.29
C ILE A 507 -7.69 37.12 -23.65
N ALA A 508 -8.53 36.10 -23.72
CA ALA A 508 -8.96 35.47 -24.95
C ALA A 508 -10.48 35.58 -25.11
N TRP A 509 -10.96 35.73 -26.34
CA TRP A 509 -12.38 35.79 -26.65
C TRP A 509 -12.65 35.28 -28.05
N MET A 510 -13.87 34.82 -28.29
CA MET A 510 -14.34 34.46 -29.61
C MET A 510 -15.06 35.65 -30.25
N ALA A 511 -14.94 35.85 -31.57
CA ALA A 511 -15.69 36.85 -32.34
C ALA A 511 -15.90 36.37 -33.78
N GLU A 512 -17.09 36.59 -34.34
CA GLU A 512 -17.43 36.26 -35.72
C GLU A 512 -16.75 37.22 -36.71
N PHE A 513 -16.16 36.69 -37.78
CA PHE A 513 -15.40 37.50 -38.75
C PHE A 513 -15.61 37.04 -40.20
N ASP A 514 -16.73 37.47 -40.81
CA ASP A 514 -17.09 37.01 -42.16
C ASP A 514 -16.09 37.47 -43.24
N SER A 515 -15.52 36.50 -43.97
CA SER A 515 -14.82 36.76 -45.25
C SER A 515 -15.82 37.14 -46.35
N SER A 516 -15.72 38.35 -46.91
CA SER A 516 -16.63 38.78 -47.97
C SER A 516 -16.39 38.03 -49.27
N GLY A 517 -17.10 36.92 -49.51
CA GLY A 517 -17.02 36.22 -50.79
C GLY A 517 -18.00 35.08 -51.03
N LEU A 518 -18.36 34.28 -50.03
CA LEU A 518 -19.24 33.11 -50.20
C LEU A 518 -20.10 32.91 -48.95
N TYR A 519 -21.39 33.25 -49.04
CA TYR A 519 -22.41 33.12 -47.98
C TYR A 519 -22.71 31.66 -47.54
N SER A 520 -21.74 30.86 -47.11
CA SER A 520 -22.05 29.47 -46.72
C SER A 520 -21.25 28.84 -45.59
N THR A 521 -20.32 29.54 -44.92
CA THR A 521 -19.65 29.01 -43.72
C THR A 521 -19.35 30.15 -42.76
N ASP A 522 -20.15 30.29 -41.70
CA ASP A 522 -19.89 31.21 -40.58
C ASP A 522 -18.54 30.84 -39.94
N ASP A 523 -17.54 31.74 -39.98
CA ASP A 523 -16.25 31.57 -39.32
C ASP A 523 -16.13 32.45 -38.07
N TRP A 524 -15.98 31.77 -36.93
CA TRP A 524 -15.75 32.34 -35.60
C TRP A 524 -14.26 32.33 -35.29
N ASN A 525 -13.67 33.47 -34.95
CA ASN A 525 -12.24 33.57 -34.68
C ASN A 525 -12.00 33.70 -33.19
N VAL A 526 -10.98 33.00 -32.68
CA VAL A 526 -10.49 33.20 -31.32
C VAL A 526 -9.37 34.23 -31.38
N PHE A 527 -9.57 35.31 -30.65
CA PHE A 527 -8.62 36.39 -30.48
C PHE A 527 -7.99 36.34 -29.09
N GLN A 528 -6.77 36.85 -28.99
CA GLN A 528 -6.07 36.99 -27.72
C GLN A 528 -5.31 38.32 -27.65
N ARG A 529 -5.26 38.87 -26.44
CA ARG A 529 -4.48 40.07 -26.12
C ARG A 529 -3.95 39.99 -24.69
N THR A 530 -2.77 40.55 -24.46
CA THR A 530 -2.25 40.74 -23.10
C THR A 530 -2.66 42.10 -22.56
N PHE A 531 -2.84 42.18 -21.24
CA PHE A 531 -3.09 43.42 -20.51
C PHE A 531 -2.04 43.59 -19.42
N ASP A 532 -1.33 44.72 -19.44
CA ASP A 532 -0.34 45.12 -18.43
C ASP A 532 -1.05 45.93 -17.35
N PRO A 533 -1.37 45.34 -16.18
CA PRO A 533 -2.07 46.03 -15.11
C PRO A 533 -1.24 47.18 -14.51
N GLY A 534 0.09 47.10 -14.57
CA GLY A 534 0.98 48.15 -14.07
C GLY A 534 0.98 49.42 -14.94
N LYS A 535 0.68 49.29 -16.23
CA LYS A 535 0.64 50.42 -17.17
C LYS A 535 -0.75 50.76 -17.69
N GLY A 536 -1.75 49.92 -17.40
CA GLY A 536 -3.07 50.01 -18.03
C GLY A 536 -2.99 49.88 -19.57
N ALA A 537 -2.00 49.15 -20.07
CA ALA A 537 -1.67 49.09 -21.49
C ALA A 537 -1.99 47.71 -22.07
N LEU A 538 -2.46 47.69 -23.31
CA LEU A 538 -2.74 46.45 -24.02
C LEU A 538 -1.58 46.06 -24.93
N GLY A 539 -1.30 44.76 -25.02
CA GLY A 539 -0.39 44.18 -25.99
C GLY A 539 -0.95 44.20 -27.42
N THR A 540 -0.24 43.53 -28.33
CA THR A 540 -0.68 43.35 -29.71
C THR A 540 -1.88 42.39 -29.77
N LEU A 541 -2.93 42.77 -30.49
CA LEU A 541 -4.04 41.87 -30.82
C LEU A 541 -3.54 40.72 -31.70
N ARG A 542 -3.91 39.48 -31.37
CA ARG A 542 -3.57 38.27 -32.14
C ARG A 542 -4.83 37.49 -32.45
N GLU A 543 -5.02 37.13 -33.71
CA GLU A 543 -5.87 35.99 -34.06
C GLU A 543 -5.08 34.72 -33.76
N VAL A 544 -5.66 33.82 -32.96
CA VAL A 544 -4.97 32.62 -32.47
C VAL A 544 -5.62 31.33 -32.95
N ALA A 545 -6.86 31.38 -33.42
CA ALA A 545 -7.53 30.29 -34.11
C ALA A 545 -8.72 30.79 -34.93
N VAL A 546 -9.11 30.00 -35.92
CA VAL A 546 -10.36 30.13 -36.69
C VAL A 546 -11.16 28.86 -36.45
N THR A 547 -12.34 29.00 -35.86
CA THR A 547 -13.30 27.94 -35.58
C THR A 547 -14.60 28.18 -36.37
N PRO A 548 -15.11 27.19 -37.09
CA PRO A 548 -16.39 27.29 -37.79
C PRO A 548 -17.60 26.91 -36.91
N ALA A 549 -17.39 26.72 -35.60
CA ALA A 549 -18.44 26.38 -34.65
C ALA A 549 -18.82 27.61 -33.80
N HIS A 550 -20.12 27.92 -33.79
CA HIS A 550 -20.76 29.04 -33.08
C HIS A 550 -20.73 28.90 -31.54
N GLU A 551 -20.49 27.69 -31.05
CA GLU A 551 -20.64 27.33 -29.65
C GLU A 551 -19.25 26.87 -29.15
N GLY A 552 -18.74 27.45 -28.05
CA GLY A 552 -17.44 27.08 -27.45
C GLY A 552 -16.63 28.28 -26.99
N ASP A 553 -16.77 28.64 -25.71
CA ASP A 553 -15.97 29.71 -25.10
C ASP A 553 -14.51 29.27 -24.95
N PRO A 554 -13.52 30.14 -25.23
CA PRO A 554 -12.15 29.83 -24.85
C PRO A 554 -12.07 29.75 -23.33
N SER A 555 -11.25 28.82 -22.81
CA SER A 555 -10.90 28.79 -21.39
C SER A 555 -9.39 28.86 -21.23
N LEU A 556 -8.94 29.66 -20.25
CA LEU A 556 -7.55 29.91 -19.93
C LEU A 556 -7.25 29.42 -18.50
N ALA A 557 -6.09 28.78 -18.31
CA ALA A 557 -5.57 28.49 -16.98
C ALA A 557 -4.05 28.64 -16.91
N TRP A 558 -3.54 28.92 -15.72
CA TRP A 558 -2.12 29.04 -15.44
C TRP A 558 -1.50 27.67 -15.17
N ASP A 559 -0.44 27.33 -15.90
CA ASP A 559 0.44 26.18 -15.66
C ASP A 559 1.66 26.68 -14.85
N PRO A 560 1.72 26.41 -13.53
CA PRO A 560 2.80 26.91 -12.67
C PRO A 560 4.13 26.21 -12.95
N ASP A 561 4.12 24.96 -13.39
CA ASP A 561 5.30 24.16 -13.69
C ASP A 561 5.95 24.59 -15.01
N GLY A 562 5.12 24.79 -16.04
CA GLY A 562 5.55 25.29 -17.34
C GLY A 562 5.76 26.81 -17.38
N GLU A 563 5.38 27.50 -16.31
CA GLU A 563 5.33 28.97 -16.19
C GLU A 563 4.68 29.64 -17.41
N ARG A 564 3.45 29.23 -17.74
CA ARG A 564 2.75 29.68 -18.95
C ARG A 564 1.23 29.61 -18.79
N VAL A 565 0.50 30.33 -19.63
CA VAL A 565 -0.96 30.20 -19.73
C VAL A 565 -1.31 29.18 -20.80
N LEU A 566 -2.17 28.23 -20.46
CA LEU A 566 -2.78 27.27 -21.38
C LEU A 566 -4.12 27.81 -21.88
N ARG A 567 -4.49 27.41 -23.10
CA ARG A 567 -5.77 27.78 -23.72
C ARG A 567 -6.43 26.59 -24.38
N VAL A 568 -7.70 26.35 -24.08
CA VAL A 568 -8.58 25.42 -24.81
C VAL A 568 -9.67 26.18 -25.57
N HIS A 569 -10.06 25.68 -26.73
CA HIS A 569 -11.26 26.10 -27.48
C HIS A 569 -11.67 24.99 -28.47
N ASN A 570 -12.74 25.21 -29.22
CA ASN A 570 -13.26 24.25 -30.19
C ASN A 570 -12.52 24.31 -31.55
N ALA A 571 -12.38 23.14 -32.22
CA ALA A 571 -11.36 22.92 -33.24
C ALA A 571 -11.79 22.88 -34.74
N ALA A 572 -13.02 22.50 -35.14
CA ALA A 572 -13.25 22.09 -36.55
C ALA A 572 -14.71 22.15 -37.14
N PRO A 573 -14.87 22.21 -38.50
CA PRO A 573 -16.16 22.35 -39.24
C PRO A 573 -16.97 21.07 -39.50
N PRO A 574 -18.27 21.22 -39.89
CA PRO A 574 -19.15 20.11 -40.24
C PRO A 574 -18.65 19.28 -41.44
N PRO A 575 -19.03 17.98 -41.52
CA PRO A 575 -20.07 17.33 -40.73
C PRO A 575 -19.56 16.69 -39.43
N LYS A 576 -18.33 16.99 -38.98
CA LYS A 576 -17.67 16.34 -37.86
C LYS A 576 -17.16 17.34 -36.82
N TYR A 577 -18.06 17.82 -35.95
CA TYR A 577 -17.74 18.71 -34.84
C TYR A 577 -17.13 17.98 -33.63
N ALA A 578 -16.04 17.25 -33.86
CA ALA A 578 -15.58 16.18 -32.96
C ALA A 578 -14.27 16.45 -32.21
N GLY A 579 -13.91 17.71 -31.96
CA GLY A 579 -12.59 18.02 -31.40
C GLY A 579 -12.47 19.30 -30.59
N LEU A 580 -11.59 19.22 -29.60
CA LEU A 580 -11.05 20.34 -28.83
C LEU A 580 -9.64 20.64 -29.35
N ASP A 581 -9.24 21.91 -29.35
CA ASP A 581 -7.85 22.28 -29.54
C ASP A 581 -7.30 22.86 -28.24
N LEU A 582 -6.15 22.34 -27.82
CA LEU A 582 -5.39 22.86 -26.68
C LEU A 582 -4.07 23.44 -27.20
N PHE A 583 -3.72 24.63 -26.71
CA PHE A 583 -2.68 25.46 -27.30
C PHE A 583 -1.61 25.89 -26.29
N LEU A 584 -0.37 25.99 -26.79
CA LEU A 584 0.84 26.44 -26.07
C LEU A 584 1.40 27.74 -26.64
N GLY A 585 0.63 28.83 -26.70
CA GLY A 585 1.09 30.18 -27.06
C GLY A 585 1.66 30.42 -28.49
N THR A 586 2.34 29.46 -29.12
CA THR A 586 3.05 29.55 -30.41
C THR A 586 2.86 28.32 -31.32
N GLY A 587 2.16 27.27 -30.87
CA GLY A 587 1.79 26.08 -31.66
C GLY A 587 0.41 25.53 -31.29
N SER A 588 -0.24 24.84 -32.23
CA SER A 588 -1.55 24.19 -32.08
C SER A 588 -1.43 22.67 -32.08
N THR A 589 -2.26 22.00 -31.29
CA THR A 589 -2.51 20.56 -31.40
C THR A 589 -4.01 20.32 -31.39
N SER A 590 -4.51 19.66 -32.43
CA SER A 590 -5.93 19.39 -32.60
C SER A 590 -6.31 17.99 -32.17
N PHE A 591 -7.22 17.87 -31.20
CA PHE A 591 -7.73 16.58 -30.75
C PHE A 591 -8.88 16.13 -31.66
N ALA A 592 -8.54 15.49 -32.78
CA ALA A 592 -9.52 15.05 -33.79
C ALA A 592 -10.33 13.77 -33.42
N TRP A 593 -10.26 13.27 -32.17
CA TRP A 593 -10.67 11.91 -31.81
C TRP A 593 -11.78 11.79 -30.76
N LEU A 594 -12.39 12.89 -30.29
CA LEU A 594 -13.20 12.86 -29.06
C LEU A 594 -14.71 12.58 -29.26
N SER A 595 -15.27 12.70 -30.47
CA SER A 595 -16.72 12.47 -30.67
C SER A 595 -17.04 11.34 -31.66
N GLY A 596 -18.05 10.53 -31.31
CA GLY A 596 -18.63 9.56 -32.23
C GLY A 596 -19.22 10.26 -33.46
N ASN A 597 -19.45 9.52 -34.55
CA ASN A 597 -20.06 10.09 -35.76
C ASN A 597 -21.40 10.79 -35.44
N GLY A 598 -21.43 12.12 -35.39
CA GLY A 598 -22.63 12.93 -35.25
C GLY A 598 -22.73 13.78 -33.96
N ASP A 599 -21.79 13.66 -33.03
CA ASP A 599 -21.81 14.41 -31.77
C ASP A 599 -21.03 15.73 -31.87
N TYR A 600 -21.48 16.75 -31.13
CA TYR A 600 -20.89 18.08 -31.04
C TYR A 600 -20.36 18.35 -29.62
N LEU A 601 -19.19 19.00 -29.49
CA LEU A 601 -18.58 19.34 -28.19
C LEU A 601 -18.67 20.85 -27.91
N ALA A 602 -19.19 21.23 -26.76
CA ALA A 602 -19.45 22.60 -26.34
C ALA A 602 -18.78 22.96 -25.02
N ASP A 603 -18.62 24.26 -24.79
CA ASP A 603 -18.22 24.85 -23.51
C ASP A 603 -16.99 24.20 -22.85
N PRO A 604 -15.84 24.12 -23.54
CA PRO A 604 -14.66 23.52 -22.96
C PRO A 604 -14.12 24.38 -21.81
N ALA A 605 -13.75 23.72 -20.72
CA ALA A 605 -13.04 24.33 -19.61
C ALA A 605 -11.82 23.47 -19.26
N LEU A 606 -10.81 24.10 -18.66
CA LEU A 606 -9.59 23.39 -18.29
C LEU A 606 -9.11 23.80 -16.90
N ALA A 607 -8.56 22.83 -16.17
CA ALA A 607 -7.81 23.03 -14.94
C ALA A 607 -6.44 22.37 -15.09
N VAL A 608 -5.43 22.89 -14.38
CA VAL A 608 -4.07 22.34 -14.42
C VAL A 608 -3.78 21.63 -13.12
N ASP A 609 -3.39 20.36 -13.22
CA ASP A 609 -2.75 19.58 -12.17
C ASP A 609 -1.23 19.68 -12.34
N PRO A 610 -0.56 20.55 -11.54
CA PRO A 610 0.89 20.65 -11.56
C PRO A 610 1.59 19.41 -10.99
N ALA A 611 0.99 18.73 -10.00
CA ALA A 611 1.61 17.60 -9.30
C ALA A 611 1.83 16.40 -10.24
N SER A 612 0.81 16.04 -11.02
CA SER A 612 0.87 14.95 -12.01
C SER A 612 1.32 15.43 -13.39
N ARG A 613 1.60 16.74 -13.54
CA ARG A 613 1.87 17.42 -14.80
C ARG A 613 0.81 17.11 -15.85
N ARG A 614 -0.47 17.25 -15.51
CA ARG A 614 -1.62 17.02 -16.40
C ARG A 614 -2.51 18.26 -16.49
N ALA A 615 -3.20 18.43 -17.61
CA ALA A 615 -4.34 19.32 -17.73
C ALA A 615 -5.61 18.47 -17.76
N LEU A 616 -6.58 18.76 -16.89
CA LEU A 616 -7.94 18.23 -17.03
C LEU A 616 -8.73 19.14 -17.95
N LEU A 617 -9.33 18.56 -18.97
CA LEU A 617 -10.26 19.21 -19.86
C LEU A 617 -11.66 18.68 -19.57
N THR A 618 -12.65 19.56 -19.46
CA THR A 618 -14.07 19.19 -19.39
C THR A 618 -14.83 19.84 -20.53
N TRP A 619 -15.87 19.20 -21.01
CA TRP A 619 -16.75 19.75 -22.06
C TRP A 619 -18.16 19.19 -21.93
N THR A 620 -19.11 19.90 -22.53
CA THR A 620 -20.47 19.40 -22.75
C THR A 620 -20.50 18.67 -24.08
N ARG A 621 -20.72 17.35 -24.07
CA ARG A 621 -21.03 16.58 -25.28
C ARG A 621 -22.52 16.69 -25.57
N VAL A 622 -22.85 17.08 -26.79
CA VAL A 622 -24.19 17.07 -27.35
C VAL A 622 -24.27 15.92 -28.34
N ALA A 623 -24.97 14.85 -27.96
CA ALA A 623 -25.17 13.69 -28.81
C ALA A 623 -26.03 14.05 -30.03
N GLY A 624 -25.94 13.25 -31.10
CA GLY A 624 -26.74 13.46 -32.31
C GLY A 624 -28.27 13.47 -32.12
N ASP A 625 -28.78 12.98 -30.98
CA ASP A 625 -30.19 13.05 -30.58
C ASP A 625 -30.55 14.28 -29.73
N GLY A 626 -29.58 15.15 -29.47
CA GLY A 626 -29.71 16.37 -28.66
C GLY A 626 -29.47 16.16 -27.16
N THR A 627 -29.21 14.93 -26.70
CA THR A 627 -28.85 14.64 -25.31
C THR A 627 -27.55 15.35 -24.95
N ARG A 628 -27.49 15.96 -23.77
CA ARG A 628 -26.30 16.69 -23.31
C ARG A 628 -25.72 16.03 -22.05
N SER A 629 -24.42 15.77 -22.09
CA SER A 629 -23.67 15.13 -21.01
C SER A 629 -22.34 15.84 -20.78
N VAL A 630 -21.87 15.88 -19.54
CA VAL A 630 -20.52 16.35 -19.23
C VAL A 630 -19.52 15.20 -19.35
N GLU A 631 -18.41 15.46 -20.04
CA GLU A 631 -17.28 14.54 -20.16
C GLU A 631 -15.97 15.24 -19.78
N ALA A 632 -14.96 14.44 -19.47
CA ALA A 632 -13.62 14.92 -19.17
C ALA A 632 -12.51 14.06 -19.79
N GLY A 633 -11.35 14.66 -19.99
CA GLY A 633 -10.13 14.00 -20.46
C GLY A 633 -8.89 14.64 -19.85
N LEU A 634 -7.78 13.90 -19.86
CA LEU A 634 -6.49 14.36 -19.33
C LEU A 634 -5.48 14.55 -20.46
N ALA A 635 -4.69 15.61 -20.43
CA ALA A 635 -3.57 15.81 -21.36
C ALA A 635 -2.27 16.04 -20.59
N PRO A 636 -1.15 15.35 -20.90
CA PRO A 636 0.14 15.60 -20.26
C PRO A 636 0.68 17.00 -20.59
N LEU A 637 1.06 17.80 -19.59
CA LEU A 637 1.58 19.16 -19.82
C LEU A 637 2.85 19.19 -20.67
N ASP A 638 3.60 18.09 -20.71
CA ASP A 638 4.79 17.91 -21.55
C ASP A 638 4.45 17.46 -22.98
N ASP A 639 3.27 16.88 -23.19
CA ASP A 639 2.79 16.40 -24.48
C ASP A 639 1.27 16.60 -24.61
N LEU A 640 0.89 17.86 -24.80
CA LEU A 640 -0.50 18.26 -25.02
C LEU A 640 -1.03 17.81 -26.41
N SER A 641 -0.27 17.04 -27.18
CA SER A 641 -0.74 16.44 -28.44
C SER A 641 -1.51 15.14 -28.24
N SER A 642 -1.54 14.61 -27.01
CA SER A 642 -2.26 13.38 -26.65
C SER A 642 -3.22 13.61 -25.48
N VAL A 643 -4.42 13.02 -25.56
CA VAL A 643 -5.29 12.81 -24.40
C VAL A 643 -4.98 11.42 -23.87
N LEU A 644 -4.75 11.31 -22.57
CA LEU A 644 -4.56 10.04 -21.89
C LEU A 644 -5.90 9.32 -21.75
N GLY A 645 -5.91 8.06 -22.14
CA GLY A 645 -7.09 7.22 -21.98
C GLY A 645 -8.29 7.58 -22.85
N LYS A 646 -9.45 7.06 -22.46
CA LYS A 646 -10.73 7.44 -23.07
C LYS A 646 -11.33 8.59 -22.27
N PRO A 647 -12.04 9.54 -22.93
CA PRO A 647 -12.83 10.51 -22.19
C PRO A 647 -13.81 9.79 -21.26
N ALA A 648 -13.88 10.26 -20.02
CA ALA A 648 -14.75 9.73 -18.99
C ALA A 648 -16.02 10.58 -18.92
N ALA A 649 -17.18 9.95 -18.85
CA ALA A 649 -18.42 10.65 -18.50
C ALA A 649 -18.32 11.04 -17.02
N LEU A 650 -18.44 12.34 -16.73
CA LEU A 650 -18.47 12.83 -15.35
C LEU A 650 -19.85 12.68 -14.70
N ALA A 651 -20.87 12.48 -15.54
CA ALA A 651 -22.26 12.62 -15.15
C ALA A 651 -23.08 11.42 -15.62
N SER A 652 -23.99 10.97 -14.75
CA SER A 652 -24.93 9.87 -15.00
C SER A 652 -26.39 10.31 -14.76
N GLY A 653 -27.15 10.47 -15.85
CA GLY A 653 -28.60 10.67 -15.82
C GLY A 653 -29.05 12.14 -15.76
N GLY A 654 -29.81 12.57 -16.76
CA GLY A 654 -30.32 13.95 -16.89
C GLY A 654 -29.76 14.66 -18.11
N VAL A 655 -30.00 15.96 -18.20
CA VAL A 655 -29.33 16.88 -19.14
C VAL A 655 -28.25 17.61 -18.35
N ASP A 656 -26.99 17.25 -18.57
CA ASP A 656 -25.84 17.79 -17.85
C ASP A 656 -25.08 18.83 -18.70
N LEU A 657 -24.78 19.99 -18.11
CA LEU A 657 -24.28 21.17 -18.82
C LEU A 657 -23.17 21.88 -18.05
N LEU A 658 -22.24 22.49 -18.78
CA LEU A 658 -21.34 23.55 -18.30
C LEU A 658 -20.47 23.14 -17.11
N ALA A 659 -19.63 22.12 -17.29
CA ALA A 659 -18.67 21.74 -16.28
C ALA A 659 -17.52 22.74 -16.14
N ARG A 660 -17.27 23.16 -14.90
CA ARG A 660 -16.19 24.07 -14.53
C ARG A 660 -15.25 23.33 -13.58
N PRO A 661 -14.08 22.89 -14.06
CA PRO A 661 -13.09 22.20 -13.26
C PRO A 661 -12.21 23.22 -12.53
N SER A 662 -11.82 22.89 -11.32
CA SER A 662 -10.81 23.60 -10.55
C SER A 662 -9.88 22.58 -9.89
N TRP A 663 -8.57 22.81 -9.97
CA TRP A 663 -7.57 21.97 -9.32
C TRP A 663 -7.49 22.30 -7.83
N ASN A 664 -7.46 21.28 -6.98
CA ASN A 664 -7.26 21.41 -5.54
C ASN A 664 -5.85 20.95 -5.17
N ASP A 665 -4.97 21.91 -4.86
CA ASP A 665 -3.55 21.64 -4.53
C ASP A 665 -3.38 20.81 -3.25
N ASP A 666 -4.29 20.94 -2.28
CA ASP A 666 -4.16 20.29 -0.98
C ASP A 666 -4.54 18.81 -1.05
N LEU A 667 -5.51 18.49 -1.90
CA LEU A 667 -5.99 17.12 -2.08
C LEU A 667 -5.27 16.39 -3.22
N GLY A 668 -4.63 17.11 -4.13
CA GLY A 668 -4.04 16.51 -5.34
C GLY A 668 -5.09 15.99 -6.31
N GLU A 669 -6.26 16.64 -6.38
CA GLU A 669 -7.41 16.18 -7.15
C GLU A 669 -8.06 17.34 -7.92
N VAL A 670 -8.85 17.02 -8.95
CA VAL A 670 -9.68 18.02 -9.64
C VAL A 670 -11.12 17.94 -9.15
N HIS A 671 -11.70 19.09 -8.84
CA HIS A 671 -13.11 19.21 -8.51
C HIS A 671 -13.84 19.85 -9.69
N ALA A 672 -14.81 19.15 -10.27
CA ALA A 672 -15.61 19.64 -11.38
C ALA A 672 -17.06 19.81 -10.96
N CYS A 673 -17.59 21.04 -11.07
CA CYS A 673 -19.00 21.35 -10.83
C CYS A 673 -19.73 21.57 -12.14
N TRP A 674 -20.95 21.07 -12.26
CA TRP A 674 -21.81 21.28 -13.41
C TRP A 674 -23.28 21.40 -13.00
N THR A 675 -24.11 21.86 -13.94
CA THR A 675 -25.56 21.92 -13.73
C THR A 675 -26.22 20.69 -14.35
N ARG A 676 -26.99 19.95 -13.55
CA ARG A 676 -27.85 18.86 -13.99
C ARG A 676 -29.29 19.33 -14.06
N VAL A 677 -29.98 19.01 -15.15
CA VAL A 677 -31.44 19.20 -15.26
C VAL A 677 -32.11 17.83 -15.37
N ASP A 678 -33.03 17.52 -14.46
CA ASP A 678 -33.76 16.26 -14.46
C ASP A 678 -34.95 16.25 -15.44
N GLY A 679 -35.60 15.10 -15.59
CA GLY A 679 -36.78 14.94 -16.46
C GLY A 679 -38.02 15.73 -16.04
N LYS A 680 -37.99 16.39 -14.87
CA LYS A 680 -39.05 17.30 -14.38
C LYS A 680 -38.67 18.78 -14.60
N GLY A 681 -37.49 19.06 -15.14
CA GLY A 681 -36.98 20.42 -15.33
C GLY A 681 -36.40 21.03 -14.04
N MET A 682 -36.12 20.22 -13.02
CA MET A 682 -35.42 20.68 -11.81
C MET A 682 -33.93 20.72 -12.10
N ALA A 683 -33.28 21.79 -11.68
CA ALA A 683 -31.85 21.97 -11.80
C ALA A 683 -31.16 21.68 -10.46
N TYR A 684 -29.95 21.12 -10.54
CA TYR A 684 -29.11 20.74 -9.42
C TYR A 684 -27.68 21.14 -9.75
N GLN A 685 -26.93 21.61 -8.75
CA GLN A 685 -25.48 21.74 -8.88
C GLN A 685 -24.84 20.46 -8.39
N MET A 686 -24.14 19.80 -9.30
CA MET A 686 -23.44 18.56 -9.04
C MET A 686 -21.96 18.84 -8.91
N LEU A 687 -21.26 18.08 -8.09
CA LEU A 687 -19.81 18.07 -7.99
C LEU A 687 -19.30 16.64 -8.07
N VAL A 688 -18.17 16.47 -8.75
CA VAL A 688 -17.39 15.24 -8.72
C VAL A 688 -15.94 15.57 -8.44
N ARG A 689 -15.32 14.71 -7.63
CA ARG A 689 -13.88 14.70 -7.40
C ARG A 689 -13.25 13.71 -8.36
N LEU A 690 -12.18 14.12 -9.01
CA LEU A 690 -11.53 13.37 -10.06
C LEU A 690 -10.06 13.19 -9.73
N ASP A 691 -9.62 11.94 -9.77
CA ASP A 691 -8.21 11.61 -9.86
C ASP A 691 -7.75 11.93 -11.28
N ALA A 692 -6.78 12.83 -11.37
CA ALA A 692 -6.16 13.27 -12.60
C ALA A 692 -4.76 12.64 -12.82
N SER A 693 -4.31 11.75 -11.93
CA SER A 693 -2.97 11.16 -11.95
C SER A 693 -2.85 9.91 -12.85
N GLY A 694 -3.96 9.23 -13.13
CA GLY A 694 -3.99 7.98 -13.89
C GLY A 694 -3.72 8.11 -15.40
N ASP A 695 -3.01 7.12 -15.96
CA ASP A 695 -2.72 7.07 -17.41
C ASP A 695 -3.90 6.58 -18.28
N GLU A 696 -4.96 6.04 -17.66
CA GLU A 696 -6.18 5.56 -18.35
C GLU A 696 -7.29 6.61 -18.53
N GLY A 697 -7.06 7.85 -18.08
CA GLY A 697 -8.03 8.95 -18.10
C GLY A 697 -8.50 9.34 -16.70
N PRO A 698 -9.32 10.41 -16.56
CA PRO A 698 -9.75 10.88 -15.26
C PRO A 698 -10.72 9.87 -14.63
N ALA A 699 -10.49 9.53 -13.36
CA ALA A 699 -11.33 8.59 -12.62
C ALA A 699 -12.12 9.33 -11.54
N ALA A 700 -13.43 9.07 -11.45
CA ALA A 700 -14.24 9.57 -10.34
C ALA A 700 -13.74 8.93 -9.05
N LEU A 701 -13.31 9.75 -8.10
CA LEU A 701 -12.82 9.28 -6.82
C LEU A 701 -13.96 8.83 -5.92
N GLY A 702 -15.21 9.24 -6.19
CA GLY A 702 -16.41 8.81 -5.49
C GLY A 702 -17.66 8.96 -6.35
N GLY A 703 -18.82 8.91 -5.70
CA GLY A 703 -20.09 9.26 -6.32
C GLY A 703 -20.19 10.76 -6.63
N GLU A 704 -21.13 11.12 -7.49
CA GLU A 704 -21.49 12.51 -7.70
C GLU A 704 -22.22 13.06 -6.46
N SER A 705 -21.79 14.23 -5.99
CA SER A 705 -22.37 14.88 -4.82
C SER A 705 -23.28 16.04 -5.25
N GLU A 706 -24.50 16.07 -4.73
CA GLU A 706 -25.39 17.22 -4.87
C GLU A 706 -24.92 18.36 -3.96
N ILE A 707 -24.48 19.46 -4.57
CA ILE A 707 -24.00 20.66 -3.90
C ILE A 707 -25.14 21.57 -3.48
N SER A 708 -26.29 21.47 -4.15
CA SER A 708 -27.47 22.27 -3.87
C SER A 708 -28.59 21.43 -3.26
N GLY A 709 -29.80 21.99 -3.13
CA GLY A 709 -30.98 21.27 -2.62
C GLY A 709 -31.97 20.86 -3.71
N GLY A 710 -31.66 21.18 -4.97
CA GLY A 710 -32.46 20.88 -6.14
C GLY A 710 -33.70 21.74 -6.26
N SER A 711 -33.76 22.60 -7.28
CA SER A 711 -34.98 23.38 -7.54
C SER A 711 -35.16 23.70 -9.03
N GLY A 712 -36.40 23.97 -9.46
CA GLY A 712 -36.66 24.50 -10.81
C GLY A 712 -36.07 25.90 -11.03
N ASP A 713 -35.57 26.51 -9.96
CA ASP A 713 -35.01 27.85 -9.92
C ASP A 713 -33.47 27.83 -9.73
N GLU A 714 -32.78 26.68 -9.75
CA GLU A 714 -31.30 26.65 -9.64
C GLU A 714 -30.60 26.77 -11.00
N GLY A 715 -29.41 27.37 -11.03
CA GLY A 715 -28.63 27.56 -12.25
C GLY A 715 -27.13 27.73 -12.01
N TRP A 716 -26.36 27.39 -13.05
CA TRP A 716 -24.94 27.64 -13.28
C TRP A 716 -24.04 27.79 -12.05
N GLY A 717 -23.44 26.68 -11.64
CA GLY A 717 -22.35 26.65 -10.68
C GLY A 717 -21.00 26.94 -11.32
N VAL A 718 -20.13 27.61 -10.57
CA VAL A 718 -18.73 27.81 -10.89
C VAL A 718 -17.88 27.41 -9.68
N THR A 719 -16.72 26.80 -9.96
CA THR A 719 -15.75 26.42 -8.93
C THR A 719 -14.56 27.37 -8.94
N ALA A 720 -13.98 27.58 -7.76
CA ALA A 720 -12.66 28.14 -7.60
C ALA A 720 -11.95 27.45 -6.44
N PHE A 721 -10.64 27.27 -6.55
CA PHE A 721 -9.84 26.69 -5.49
C PHE A 721 -9.42 27.72 -4.44
N ALA A 722 -9.58 27.35 -3.17
CA ALA A 722 -9.14 28.11 -2.01
C ALA A 722 -7.84 27.54 -1.40
N PRO A 723 -6.65 27.95 -1.88
CA PRO A 723 -5.37 27.40 -1.44
C PRO A 723 -5.03 27.66 0.04
N ALA A 724 -5.70 28.62 0.70
CA ALA A 724 -5.45 28.89 2.11
C ALA A 724 -6.10 27.84 3.03
N SER A 725 -7.18 27.21 2.57
CA SER A 725 -7.96 26.23 3.34
C SER A 725 -7.91 24.81 2.79
N GLY A 726 -7.43 24.65 1.55
CA GLY A 726 -7.41 23.37 0.84
C GLY A 726 -8.76 22.95 0.30
N GLU A 727 -9.69 23.88 0.19
CA GLU A 727 -11.07 23.58 -0.17
C GLU A 727 -11.38 24.12 -1.56
N THR A 728 -12.26 23.44 -2.26
CA THR A 728 -12.90 23.98 -3.46
C THR A 728 -14.14 24.75 -3.04
N VAL A 729 -14.26 25.98 -3.50
CA VAL A 729 -15.45 26.78 -3.34
C VAL A 729 -16.33 26.67 -4.56
N VAL A 730 -17.61 26.42 -4.33
CA VAL A 730 -18.65 26.41 -5.36
C VAL A 730 -19.57 27.60 -5.13
N VAL A 731 -19.77 28.40 -6.17
CA VAL A 731 -20.73 29.51 -6.19
C VAL A 731 -21.75 29.26 -7.29
N TRP A 732 -23.05 29.39 -7.00
CA TRP A 732 -24.11 29.20 -7.98
C TRP A 732 -25.31 30.11 -7.75
N LEU A 733 -26.21 30.14 -8.72
CA LEU A 733 -27.47 30.87 -8.68
C LEU A 733 -28.58 29.92 -8.20
N SER A 734 -29.33 30.27 -7.16
CA SER A 734 -30.40 29.40 -6.63
C SER A 734 -31.82 29.85 -6.98
N LYS A 735 -31.99 31.03 -7.61
CA LYS A 735 -33.32 31.53 -7.94
C LYS A 735 -33.45 32.05 -9.37
N LEU A 736 -33.98 31.21 -10.25
CA LEU A 736 -34.27 31.41 -11.66
C LEU A 736 -35.79 31.49 -11.91
N THR A 737 -36.44 32.63 -11.69
CA THR A 737 -37.80 32.77 -12.21
C THR A 737 -37.76 33.09 -13.71
N SER A 738 -37.92 32.07 -14.57
CA SER A 738 -38.03 32.28 -16.01
C SER A 738 -39.45 32.73 -16.38
N THR A 739 -39.55 33.85 -17.11
CA THR A 739 -40.82 34.26 -17.75
C THR A 739 -40.62 34.45 -19.25
N GLY A 740 -41.21 33.56 -20.06
CA GLY A 740 -41.41 33.74 -21.50
C GLY A 740 -40.18 33.56 -22.40
N ALA A 741 -39.54 32.39 -22.41
CA ALA A 741 -38.42 32.10 -23.30
C ALA A 741 -38.86 31.90 -24.77
N LYS A 742 -38.09 32.48 -25.72
CA LYS A 742 -38.06 32.06 -27.13
C LYS A 742 -36.69 31.49 -27.45
N SER A 743 -36.49 30.18 -27.28
CA SER A 743 -35.22 29.55 -27.63
C SER A 743 -34.91 29.69 -29.12
N TRP A 744 -33.69 30.09 -29.48
CA TRP A 744 -33.13 29.75 -30.78
C TRP A 744 -32.58 28.31 -30.74
N PRO A 745 -32.60 27.57 -31.86
CA PRO A 745 -31.93 26.28 -31.93
C PRO A 745 -30.42 26.48 -31.74
N GLY A 746 -29.84 25.91 -30.68
CA GLY A 746 -28.41 26.06 -30.32
C GLY A 746 -28.14 26.86 -29.04
N ASP A 747 -29.09 27.69 -28.61
CA ASP A 747 -28.90 28.46 -27.38
C ASP A 747 -28.88 27.54 -26.14
N VAL A 748 -27.72 27.50 -25.47
CA VAL A 748 -27.60 26.99 -24.08
C VAL A 748 -28.34 27.93 -23.10
N PHE A 749 -28.57 29.18 -23.53
CA PHE A 749 -29.25 30.23 -22.77
C PHE A 749 -30.69 30.35 -23.24
N PRO A 750 -31.70 29.82 -22.53
CA PRO A 750 -33.07 30.20 -22.84
C PRO A 750 -33.15 31.72 -22.74
N SER A 751 -33.56 32.39 -23.82
CA SER A 751 -33.68 33.86 -23.93
C SER A 751 -34.78 34.47 -23.03
N GLY A 752 -34.97 33.91 -21.83
CA GLY A 752 -35.88 34.37 -20.80
C GLY A 752 -35.16 35.21 -19.76
N THR A 753 -35.79 36.30 -19.36
CA THR A 753 -35.32 37.16 -18.26
C THR A 753 -35.38 36.40 -16.92
N VAL A 754 -34.26 36.25 -16.22
CA VAL A 754 -34.11 35.49 -14.95
C VAL A 754 -34.30 36.38 -13.73
N ARG A 755 -35.47 36.44 -13.07
CA ARG A 755 -35.69 37.43 -11.98
C ARG A 755 -35.35 36.92 -10.57
N GLY A 756 -34.69 37.81 -9.79
CA GLY A 756 -34.50 37.70 -8.33
C GLY A 756 -33.50 36.62 -7.94
N VAL A 757 -32.21 36.85 -8.20
CA VAL A 757 -31.15 35.84 -8.10
C VAL A 757 -30.52 35.85 -6.71
N ASP A 758 -30.54 34.70 -6.03
CA ASP A 758 -29.79 34.46 -4.80
C ASP A 758 -28.48 33.74 -5.12
N PHE A 759 -27.37 34.25 -4.61
CA PHE A 759 -26.05 33.63 -4.73
C PHE A 759 -25.79 32.75 -3.53
N TRP A 760 -25.46 31.51 -3.81
CA TRP A 760 -25.11 30.53 -2.80
C TRP A 760 -23.65 30.17 -2.90
N PHE A 761 -23.07 29.92 -1.74
CA PHE A 761 -21.67 29.62 -1.55
C PHE A 761 -21.56 28.35 -0.71
N ARG A 762 -20.72 27.41 -1.16
CA ARG A 762 -20.40 26.20 -0.42
C ARG A 762 -18.90 25.94 -0.52
N ARG A 763 -18.30 25.58 0.61
CA ARG A 763 -16.94 25.06 0.66
C ARG A 763 -17.00 23.54 0.63
N VAL A 764 -16.08 22.94 -0.10
CA VAL A 764 -16.02 21.51 -0.37
C VAL A 764 -14.59 21.04 -0.17
N ARG A 765 -14.40 20.05 0.68
CA ARG A 765 -13.09 19.48 1.02
C ARG A 765 -12.93 18.05 0.49
#